data_AF-A0A1H4Z3J3-F1
#
_entry.id   AF-A0A1H4Z3J3-F1
#
_cell.length_a   1.000
_cell.length_b   1.000
_cell.length_c   1.000
_cell.angle_alpha   90.00
_cell.angle_beta   90.00
_cell.angle_gamma   90.00
#
_symmetry.space_group_name_H-M   'P 1'
#
loop_
_entity.id
_entity.type
_entity.pdbx_description
1 polymer ?
#
loop_
_entity_poly.entity_id
_entity_poly.type
_entity_poly.pdbx_seq_one_letter_code
_entity_poly.pdbx_strand_id
1 'polypeptide(L)'
;MNEPTKRGDLSPEQQDTASLMRQMLGKSIADRYVDFCRVASGAIPLRVSVPVAGHAIRELDSVLRQTLAGPIGVALEATTEDKARLKATRKQLRALGFKDDAVNRAVEKLQPRRSHKEEIQAIVTRLGLGADGDITRAWILIAQAHGEAHRRDFYRSLVVDEEFRLEWQQPFDTVVRGLMIALQGRYAAFMQRVDQLVALADRAAAVKSFVKEIPGALPLLWHFFNQLQTADWLPHLAAENLLLGPTLPADDDAGDGLLLRQWPAGRYLVRMAGSEDPEVRSQVVQALRGVGTSQHVDVQQLGVEVLAALPADDAAPMVDLAEAWLSRDARFVMAQAPHDLLRRLAQGGHGAAALRVARVLFQVFDNSGRLATLFSQHMYEHFLPDTVKALAPACGVEAVGLLCSLLDQAVRISGKFSDDPPSDYTHYLSGQISEHGVKHDVIDALVGGTIQAAKLAIETAPSCTQQVILEITSHPAKIFVRLALRVLSLYADRAPELAESYLTDADLIEASWCSTEYAALAQAWFPSLPPAMQQRVLACVDSVPDKYIGGWKQRFEAQSKRPVTAEDERLFRLSAVRDILWGWRSVLPEDRQAQVTAAVKELGDPDAWRRGFDEPEAPPPEAPDFQAAPIDEIIAFLQAWRPSPEEKRQTMTALAQGLRLVAGENPAHYSANAPRFAGLPLLYVRRVLEGLENASNNRKSLDWDGAVQLVASVIQSTEHVPSGIEGDDADISWCVKAAAALLASGLRQGAKGISFAHAELVTRLVSAFYQKAPRLPESTSYEESYRSSPFFAAQGTARGMAVELVVLVLFWLSKDDSGPIGQAPRAALEKLPALRAILEAELADDTPTGRVPRAVIGRYLNWLLFFDEAWVRRHITELLPAIDLSLRDATWISHLANDSGPIKDLATNMRDCYVAEISRLSADDGPDDRTHVEERLAHYLVILYIWSALSDEVFQLFWDTAPASARKSAMWFLGTQLGQPVDQFPEQFRARAYSYWDRRLAAAKASSNPDYFREEIGTIGQFFIHGKIDGPWLMNQVLAMAASGFAPSEPYSLLRHLAKLSAEHPVHAVEVLAALAKNPRFDRWVYMSQQAEVRLILANGIASRSGKGRSVAAETISYMAALGDGGYLDLLPIAE
;
A
#
# COMPACT_ATOMS: atom_id res chain seq x y z
N MET A 1 -31.05 -5.49 -19.62
CA MET A 1 -31.85 -4.63 -20.52
C MET A 1 -30.85 -3.76 -21.25
N ASN A 2 -30.62 -4.01 -22.55
CA ASN A 2 -29.70 -3.19 -23.33
C ASN A 2 -30.35 -1.84 -23.56
N GLU A 3 -29.72 -0.76 -23.10
CA GLU A 3 -30.08 0.58 -23.56
C GLU A 3 -30.07 0.61 -25.08
N PRO A 4 -31.06 1.24 -25.73
CA PRO A 4 -31.01 1.43 -27.16
C PRO A 4 -29.79 2.29 -27.49
N THR A 5 -28.80 1.71 -28.18
CA THR A 5 -27.67 2.42 -28.76
C THR A 5 -28.18 3.71 -29.40
N LYS A 6 -27.70 4.86 -28.91
CA LYS A 6 -28.08 6.16 -29.47
C LYS A 6 -27.78 6.13 -30.97
N ARG A 7 -28.71 6.65 -31.77
CA ARG A 7 -28.58 6.80 -33.23
C ARG A 7 -27.33 7.64 -33.50
N GLY A 8 -26.19 7.02 -33.80
CA GLY A 8 -24.90 7.71 -33.68
C GLY A 8 -23.70 6.81 -33.42
N ASP A 9 -23.87 5.87 -32.49
CA ASP A 9 -22.76 5.16 -31.88
C ASP A 9 -22.50 3.80 -32.54
N LEU A 10 -21.24 3.37 -32.53
CA LEU A 10 -20.84 2.02 -32.93
C LEU A 10 -21.60 0.99 -32.08
N SER A 11 -22.04 -0.10 -32.69
CA SER A 11 -22.54 -1.25 -31.91
C SER A 11 -21.44 -1.81 -30.99
N PRO A 12 -21.78 -2.48 -29.88
CA PRO A 12 -20.79 -3.10 -29.00
C PRO A 12 -19.80 -3.99 -29.75
N GLU A 13 -20.26 -4.77 -30.74
CA GLU A 13 -19.40 -5.61 -31.57
C GLU A 13 -18.44 -4.79 -32.46
N GLN A 14 -18.88 -3.66 -33.00
CA GLN A 14 -18.03 -2.74 -33.76
C GLN A 14 -17.01 -2.03 -32.87
N GLN A 15 -17.37 -1.70 -31.62
CA GLN A 15 -16.44 -1.12 -30.65
C GLN A 15 -15.34 -2.13 -30.27
N ASP A 16 -15.71 -3.37 -29.98
CA ASP A 16 -14.76 -4.47 -29.71
C ASP A 16 -13.86 -4.73 -30.92
N THR A 17 -14.43 -4.73 -32.13
CA THR A 17 -13.68 -4.93 -33.38
C THR A 17 -12.70 -3.78 -33.62
N ALA A 18 -13.11 -2.54 -33.39
CA ALA A 18 -12.23 -1.36 -33.51
C ALA A 18 -11.08 -1.41 -32.50
N SER A 19 -11.35 -1.77 -31.25
CA SER A 19 -10.32 -1.97 -30.21
C SER A 19 -9.32 -3.05 -30.60
N LEU A 20 -9.83 -4.16 -31.14
CA LEU A 20 -9.01 -5.27 -31.60
C LEU A 20 -8.15 -4.89 -32.81
N MET A 21 -8.72 -4.21 -33.81
CA MET A 21 -7.98 -3.65 -34.95
C MET A 21 -6.90 -2.68 -34.50
N ARG A 22 -7.21 -1.81 -33.53
CA ARG A 22 -6.23 -0.84 -32.99
C ARG A 22 -5.05 -1.55 -32.35
N GLN A 23 -5.31 -2.61 -31.59
CA GLN A 23 -4.27 -3.41 -30.95
C GLN A 23 -3.40 -4.15 -31.99
N MET A 24 -4.02 -4.76 -33.01
CA MET A 24 -3.33 -5.61 -33.98
C MET A 24 -2.65 -4.83 -35.11
N LEU A 25 -3.31 -3.80 -35.64
CA LEU A 25 -2.92 -3.07 -36.86
C LEU A 25 -2.68 -1.57 -36.62
N GLY A 26 -2.92 -1.07 -35.42
CA GLY A 26 -2.66 0.33 -35.06
C GLY A 26 -3.85 1.26 -35.29
N LYS A 27 -3.76 2.43 -34.65
CA LYS A 27 -4.84 3.42 -34.57
C LYS A 27 -5.34 3.89 -35.94
N SER A 28 -4.43 4.20 -36.87
CA SER A 28 -4.82 4.72 -38.19
C SER A 28 -5.71 3.77 -39.00
N ILE A 29 -5.48 2.45 -38.93
CA ILE A 29 -6.30 1.47 -39.64
C ILE A 29 -7.64 1.27 -38.93
N ALA A 30 -7.62 1.26 -37.59
CA ALA A 30 -8.84 1.17 -36.78
C ALA A 30 -9.75 2.40 -36.98
N ASP A 31 -9.20 3.61 -37.01
CA ASP A 31 -9.97 4.84 -37.23
C ASP A 31 -10.67 4.83 -38.60
N ARG A 32 -10.02 4.30 -39.65
CA ARG A 32 -10.68 4.13 -40.97
C ARG A 32 -11.86 3.17 -40.90
N TYR A 33 -11.78 2.12 -40.09
CA TYR A 33 -12.89 1.19 -39.85
C TYR A 33 -14.03 1.85 -39.06
N VAL A 34 -13.70 2.64 -38.03
CA VAL A 34 -14.68 3.43 -37.26
C VAL A 34 -15.39 4.45 -38.15
N ASP A 35 -14.63 5.17 -38.99
CA ASP A 35 -15.16 6.13 -39.95
C ASP A 35 -16.09 5.45 -40.95
N PHE A 36 -15.70 4.29 -41.48
CA PHE A 36 -16.58 3.49 -42.33
C PHE A 36 -17.87 3.11 -41.60
N CYS A 37 -17.79 2.59 -40.37
CA CYS A 37 -18.97 2.22 -39.59
C CYS A 37 -19.92 3.42 -39.35
N ARG A 38 -19.36 4.60 -39.04
CA ARG A 38 -20.13 5.85 -38.85
C ARG A 38 -20.75 6.37 -40.14
N VAL A 39 -20.04 6.26 -41.26
CA VAL A 39 -20.54 6.60 -42.59
C VAL A 39 -21.67 5.64 -42.99
N ALA A 40 -21.53 4.35 -42.67
CA ALA A 40 -22.49 3.32 -43.03
C ALA A 40 -23.74 3.29 -42.11
N SER A 41 -23.63 3.78 -40.87
CA SER A 41 -24.75 3.81 -39.91
C SER A 41 -25.81 4.88 -40.23
N GLY A 42 -25.51 5.82 -41.13
CA GLY A 42 -26.38 6.97 -41.44
C GLY A 42 -26.48 7.99 -40.29
N ALA A 43 -25.62 7.88 -39.27
CA ALA A 43 -25.57 8.74 -38.09
C ALA A 43 -25.14 10.18 -38.39
N ILE A 44 -24.18 10.34 -39.30
CA ILE A 44 -23.72 11.65 -39.73
C ILE A 44 -24.68 12.12 -40.84
N PRO A 45 -25.28 13.33 -40.78
CA PRO A 45 -26.20 13.86 -41.80
C PRO A 45 -25.46 14.26 -43.09
N LEU A 46 -24.56 13.40 -43.55
CA LEU A 46 -23.89 13.48 -44.83
C LEU A 46 -24.83 12.91 -45.89
N ARG A 47 -24.91 13.56 -47.05
CA ARG A 47 -25.51 12.97 -48.25
C ARG A 47 -24.51 11.97 -48.84
N VAL A 48 -24.24 10.88 -48.10
CA VAL A 48 -23.33 9.82 -48.51
C VAL A 48 -24.06 8.96 -49.54
N SER A 49 -23.44 8.82 -50.71
CA SER A 49 -23.91 7.88 -51.71
C SER A 49 -23.16 6.55 -51.63
N VAL A 50 -23.76 5.47 -52.13
CA VAL A 50 -23.14 4.12 -52.21
C VAL A 50 -21.69 4.16 -52.75
N PRO A 51 -21.33 5.00 -53.75
CA PRO A 51 -19.94 5.13 -54.19
C PRO A 51 -18.96 5.52 -53.07
N VAL A 52 -19.34 6.43 -52.16
CA VAL A 52 -18.46 6.89 -51.08
C VAL A 52 -18.24 5.77 -50.05
N ALA A 53 -19.30 5.09 -49.61
CA ALA A 53 -19.19 3.97 -48.69
C ALA A 53 -18.49 2.76 -49.34
N GLY A 54 -18.78 2.48 -50.61
CA GLY A 54 -18.10 1.44 -51.39
C GLY A 54 -16.61 1.73 -51.63
N HIS A 55 -16.23 3.00 -51.83
CA HIS A 55 -14.82 3.41 -51.85
C HIS A 55 -14.14 3.18 -50.51
N ALA A 56 -14.80 3.49 -49.39
CA ALA A 56 -14.26 3.22 -48.05
C ALA A 56 -14.02 1.72 -47.82
N ILE A 57 -14.97 0.85 -48.15
CA ILE A 57 -14.81 -0.62 -48.05
C ILE A 57 -13.65 -1.09 -48.93
N ARG A 58 -13.58 -0.62 -50.17
CA ARG A 58 -12.52 -1.00 -51.11
C ARG A 58 -11.14 -0.59 -50.61
N GLU A 59 -11.00 0.62 -50.09
CA GLU A 59 -9.74 1.09 -49.54
C GLU A 59 -9.35 0.28 -48.29
N LEU A 60 -10.31 -0.02 -47.41
CA LEU A 60 -10.07 -0.88 -46.24
C LEU A 60 -9.69 -2.32 -46.65
N ASP A 61 -10.38 -2.93 -47.61
CA ASP A 61 -10.00 -4.24 -48.19
C ASP A 61 -8.55 -4.22 -48.70
N SER A 62 -8.22 -3.22 -49.52
CA SER A 62 -6.87 -3.10 -50.08
C SER A 62 -5.82 -2.93 -48.98
N VAL A 63 -6.10 -2.11 -47.97
CA VAL A 63 -5.22 -1.91 -46.81
C VAL A 63 -5.06 -3.22 -46.04
N LEU A 64 -6.13 -3.97 -45.78
CA LEU A 64 -6.07 -5.25 -45.07
C LEU A 64 -5.24 -6.28 -45.82
N ARG A 65 -5.46 -6.44 -47.13
CA ARG A 65 -4.67 -7.38 -47.95
C ARG A 65 -3.19 -7.02 -47.93
N GLN A 66 -2.85 -5.76 -48.16
CA GLN A 66 -1.45 -5.31 -48.18
C GLN A 66 -0.77 -5.45 -46.81
N THR A 67 -1.47 -5.05 -45.74
CA THR A 67 -0.94 -5.08 -44.36
C THR A 67 -0.75 -6.52 -43.85
N LEU A 68 -1.62 -7.44 -44.24
CA LEU A 68 -1.51 -8.84 -43.85
C LEU A 68 -0.50 -9.59 -44.71
N ALA A 69 -0.44 -9.34 -46.03
CA ALA A 69 0.33 -10.16 -46.96
C ALA A 69 1.84 -10.11 -46.75
N GLY A 70 2.41 -8.95 -46.41
CA GLY A 70 3.84 -8.80 -46.19
C GLY A 70 4.34 -9.62 -44.99
N PRO A 71 3.88 -9.30 -43.75
CA PRO A 71 4.40 -9.92 -42.53
C PRO A 71 4.16 -11.43 -42.42
N ILE A 72 3.10 -11.98 -43.03
CA ILE A 72 2.82 -13.42 -42.98
C ILE A 72 3.45 -14.22 -44.14
N GLY A 73 4.25 -13.57 -44.99
CA GLY A 73 5.01 -14.21 -46.08
C GLY A 73 4.16 -14.59 -47.29
N VAL A 74 3.06 -13.87 -47.55
CA VAL A 74 2.17 -14.10 -48.69
C VAL A 74 2.53 -13.23 -49.90
N ALA A 75 3.25 -12.12 -49.67
CA ALA A 75 3.74 -11.25 -50.73
C ALA A 75 4.68 -12.00 -51.71
N LEU A 76 4.47 -11.80 -53.02
CA LEU A 76 5.33 -12.38 -54.04
C LEU A 76 6.64 -11.57 -54.13
N GLU A 77 7.77 -12.18 -53.76
CA GLU A 77 9.07 -11.62 -54.10
C GLU A 77 9.42 -11.97 -55.55
N ALA A 78 9.84 -10.96 -56.32
CA ALA A 78 10.37 -11.18 -57.65
C ALA A 78 11.62 -12.07 -57.57
N THR A 79 11.60 -13.21 -58.27
CA THR A 79 12.73 -14.14 -58.31
C THR A 79 13.98 -13.46 -58.89
N THR A 80 15.15 -14.05 -58.72
CA THR A 80 16.40 -13.54 -59.31
C THR A 80 16.28 -13.40 -60.83
N GLU A 81 15.52 -14.30 -61.46
CA GLU A 81 15.22 -14.29 -62.89
C GLU A 81 14.24 -13.17 -63.26
N ASP A 82 13.20 -12.93 -62.45
CA ASP A 82 12.29 -11.80 -62.63
C ASP A 82 13.01 -10.45 -62.50
N LYS A 83 13.88 -10.31 -61.49
CA LYS A 83 14.69 -9.09 -61.29
C LYS A 83 15.62 -8.85 -62.47
N ALA A 84 16.25 -9.90 -63.01
CA ALA A 84 17.09 -9.81 -64.20
C ALA A 84 16.27 -9.42 -65.45
N ARG A 85 15.09 -10.03 -65.63
CA ARG A 85 14.16 -9.74 -66.72
C ARG A 85 13.67 -8.30 -66.66
N LEU A 86 13.23 -7.81 -65.50
CA LEU A 86 12.79 -6.44 -65.28
C LEU A 86 13.91 -5.42 -65.55
N LYS A 87 15.16 -5.72 -65.16
CA LYS A 87 16.33 -4.88 -65.44
C LYS A 87 16.65 -4.84 -66.95
N ALA A 88 16.54 -5.98 -67.65
CA ALA A 88 16.69 -6.05 -69.09
C ALA A 88 15.58 -5.27 -69.81
N THR A 89 14.33 -5.42 -69.38
CA THR A 89 13.19 -4.68 -69.91
C THR A 89 13.35 -3.17 -69.71
N ARG A 90 13.79 -2.72 -68.53
CA ARG A 90 14.10 -1.30 -68.28
C ARG A 90 15.14 -0.76 -69.25
N LYS A 91 16.20 -1.54 -69.52
CA LYS A 91 17.26 -1.18 -70.49
C LYS A 91 16.72 -1.10 -71.92
N GLN A 92 15.89 -2.07 -72.33
CA GLN A 92 15.29 -2.11 -73.67
C GLN A 92 14.29 -0.98 -73.89
N LEU A 93 13.41 -0.70 -72.93
CA LEU A 93 12.44 0.40 -73.03
C LEU A 93 13.13 1.77 -73.12
N ARG A 94 14.23 1.98 -72.38
CA ARG A 94 15.06 3.19 -72.52
C ARG A 94 15.72 3.28 -73.90
N ALA A 95 16.25 2.17 -74.41
CA ALA A 95 16.85 2.12 -75.75
C ALA A 95 15.83 2.40 -76.88
N LEU A 96 14.54 2.13 -76.64
CA LEU A 96 13.44 2.45 -77.56
C LEU A 96 12.92 3.90 -77.44
N GLY A 97 13.55 4.74 -76.60
CA GLY A 97 13.21 6.16 -76.47
C GLY A 97 12.05 6.48 -75.52
N PHE A 98 11.59 5.53 -74.71
CA PHE A 98 10.56 5.81 -73.70
C PHE A 98 11.13 6.65 -72.55
N LYS A 99 10.37 7.65 -72.10
CA LYS A 99 10.68 8.49 -70.93
C LYS A 99 10.67 7.66 -69.65
N ASP A 100 11.48 8.04 -68.66
CA ASP A 100 11.66 7.28 -67.42
C ASP A 100 10.34 6.99 -66.68
N ASP A 101 9.36 7.89 -66.67
CA ASP A 101 8.05 7.64 -66.08
C ASP A 101 7.28 6.50 -66.77
N ALA A 102 7.34 6.44 -68.10
CA ALA A 102 6.69 5.39 -68.87
C ALA A 102 7.42 4.05 -68.68
N VAL A 103 8.76 4.08 -68.62
CA VAL A 103 9.57 2.90 -68.32
C VAL A 103 9.28 2.36 -66.92
N ASN A 104 9.20 3.23 -65.92
CA ASN A 104 8.91 2.85 -64.54
C ASN A 104 7.50 2.23 -64.41
N ARG A 105 6.47 2.84 -65.01
CA ARG A 105 5.12 2.27 -65.03
C ARG A 105 5.05 0.90 -65.70
N ALA A 106 5.78 0.72 -66.81
CA ALA A 106 5.81 -0.57 -67.52
C ALA A 106 6.49 -1.66 -66.69
N VAL A 107 7.65 -1.35 -66.09
CA VAL A 107 8.38 -2.28 -65.20
C VAL A 107 7.53 -2.63 -63.97
N GLU A 108 6.81 -1.67 -63.40
CA GLU A 108 5.91 -1.89 -62.27
C GLU A 108 4.74 -2.84 -62.63
N LYS A 109 4.19 -2.74 -63.85
CA LYS A 109 3.12 -3.62 -64.34
C LYS A 109 3.59 -5.05 -64.65
N LEU A 110 4.89 -5.24 -64.88
CA LEU A 110 5.48 -6.55 -65.19
C LEU A 110 5.93 -7.34 -63.94
N GLN A 111 5.81 -6.77 -62.75
CA GLN A 111 6.09 -7.52 -61.53
C GLN A 111 5.08 -8.67 -61.33
N PRO A 112 5.51 -9.80 -60.73
CA PRO A 112 4.60 -10.89 -60.36
C PRO A 112 3.44 -10.39 -59.49
N ARG A 113 2.20 -10.78 -59.83
CA ARG A 113 0.98 -10.40 -59.10
C ARG A 113 0.07 -11.61 -58.95
N ARG A 114 -0.58 -11.72 -57.78
CA ARG A 114 -1.71 -12.64 -57.56
C ARG A 114 -3.01 -11.95 -57.92
N SER A 115 -4.03 -12.72 -58.30
CA SER A 115 -5.40 -12.19 -58.28
C SER A 115 -5.84 -11.90 -56.84
N HIS A 116 -6.79 -10.98 -56.64
CA HIS A 116 -7.32 -10.69 -55.30
C HIS A 116 -7.85 -11.97 -54.62
N LYS A 117 -8.45 -12.89 -55.37
CA LYS A 117 -8.95 -14.17 -54.86
C LYS A 117 -7.82 -15.05 -54.30
N GLU A 118 -6.75 -15.25 -55.09
CA GLU A 118 -5.60 -16.07 -54.68
C GLU A 118 -4.86 -15.45 -53.50
N GLU A 119 -4.76 -14.12 -53.46
CA GLU A 119 -4.18 -13.39 -52.33
C GLU A 119 -5.00 -13.59 -51.05
N ILE A 120 -6.32 -13.40 -51.11
CA ILE A 120 -7.24 -13.63 -49.97
C ILE A 120 -7.12 -15.07 -49.48
N GLN A 121 -7.18 -16.06 -50.37
CA GLN A 121 -7.08 -17.48 -50.00
C GLN A 121 -5.74 -17.82 -49.34
N ALA A 122 -4.64 -17.20 -49.78
CA ALA A 122 -3.34 -17.38 -49.15
C ALA A 122 -3.28 -16.74 -47.74
N ILE A 123 -3.83 -15.54 -47.57
CA ILE A 123 -3.88 -14.84 -46.27
C ILE A 123 -4.68 -15.65 -45.25
N VAL A 124 -5.93 -16.02 -45.58
CA VAL A 124 -6.80 -16.76 -44.66
C VAL A 124 -6.22 -18.12 -44.27
N THR A 125 -5.59 -18.82 -45.22
CA THR A 125 -4.91 -20.10 -44.94
C THR A 125 -3.76 -19.92 -43.96
N ARG A 126 -2.96 -18.86 -44.12
CA ARG A 126 -1.83 -18.55 -43.24
C ARG A 126 -2.27 -18.12 -41.84
N LEU A 127 -3.44 -17.50 -41.72
CA LEU A 127 -4.11 -17.18 -40.45
C LEU A 127 -4.78 -18.41 -39.80
N GLY A 128 -4.83 -19.56 -40.48
CA GLY A 128 -5.46 -20.78 -39.97
C GLY A 128 -6.98 -20.84 -40.18
N LEU A 129 -7.53 -19.96 -41.03
CA LEU A 129 -8.92 -19.98 -41.47
C LEU A 129 -9.06 -20.88 -42.72
N GLY A 130 -10.25 -21.44 -42.93
CA GLY A 130 -10.53 -22.30 -44.08
C GLY A 130 -10.48 -21.53 -45.40
N ALA A 131 -9.72 -22.04 -46.39
CA ALA A 131 -9.60 -21.43 -47.73
C ALA A 131 -10.93 -21.31 -48.51
N ASP A 132 -11.94 -22.08 -48.11
CA ASP A 132 -13.31 -22.01 -48.63
C ASP A 132 -14.34 -21.77 -47.50
N GLY A 133 -13.92 -21.26 -46.34
CA GLY A 133 -14.82 -20.95 -45.21
C GLY A 133 -15.70 -19.72 -45.45
N ASP A 134 -16.64 -19.45 -44.53
CA ASP A 134 -17.59 -18.33 -44.63
C ASP A 134 -16.89 -16.96 -44.74
N ILE A 135 -15.89 -16.72 -43.90
CA ILE A 135 -15.07 -15.48 -43.92
C ILE A 135 -14.41 -15.32 -45.30
N THR A 136 -13.83 -16.38 -45.84
CA THR A 136 -13.13 -16.33 -47.13
C THR A 136 -14.07 -16.04 -48.29
N ARG A 137 -15.25 -16.68 -48.31
CA ARG A 137 -16.27 -16.41 -49.32
C ARG A 137 -16.79 -14.98 -49.23
N ALA A 138 -17.10 -14.51 -48.03
CA ALA A 138 -17.54 -13.13 -47.81
C ALA A 138 -16.48 -12.12 -48.26
N TRP A 139 -15.21 -12.35 -47.91
CA TRP A 139 -14.12 -11.45 -48.30
C TRP A 139 -13.91 -11.41 -49.83
N ILE A 140 -13.94 -12.58 -50.50
CA ILE A 140 -13.83 -12.65 -51.96
C ILE A 140 -15.00 -11.90 -52.64
N LEU A 141 -16.23 -12.02 -52.14
CA LEU A 141 -17.39 -11.30 -52.68
C LEU A 141 -17.22 -9.79 -52.54
N ILE A 142 -16.78 -9.32 -51.38
CA ILE A 142 -16.51 -7.90 -51.13
C ILE A 142 -15.41 -7.37 -52.05
N ALA A 143 -14.33 -8.13 -52.25
CA ALA A 143 -13.25 -7.75 -53.15
C ALA A 143 -13.66 -7.77 -54.64
N GLN A 144 -14.65 -8.57 -55.03
CA GLN A 144 -15.14 -8.66 -56.42
C GLN A 144 -16.20 -7.60 -56.77
N ALA A 145 -16.79 -6.96 -55.77
CA ALA A 145 -17.84 -5.95 -55.90
C ALA A 145 -17.43 -4.62 -56.56
N HIS A 146 -16.21 -4.53 -57.10
CA HIS A 146 -15.65 -3.32 -57.71
C HIS A 146 -16.53 -2.69 -58.82
N GLY A 147 -17.47 -3.43 -59.40
CA GLY A 147 -18.42 -2.93 -60.39
C GLY A 147 -19.53 -2.03 -59.83
N GLU A 148 -19.92 -2.19 -58.56
CA GLU A 148 -21.03 -1.46 -57.93
C GLU A 148 -20.64 -0.01 -57.59
N ALA A 149 -19.43 0.21 -57.04
CA ALA A 149 -18.93 1.55 -56.67
C ALA A 149 -18.75 2.51 -57.87
N HIS A 150 -18.69 1.96 -59.10
CA HIS A 150 -18.55 2.73 -60.35
C HIS A 150 -19.82 2.74 -61.21
N ARG A 151 -20.97 2.25 -60.72
CA ARG A 151 -22.26 2.37 -61.41
C ARG A 151 -22.62 3.85 -61.57
N ARG A 152 -22.56 4.35 -62.81
CA ARG A 152 -22.96 5.71 -63.19
C ARG A 152 -24.46 5.76 -63.50
N ASP A 153 -25.28 5.57 -62.48
CA ASP A 153 -26.73 5.62 -62.65
C ASP A 153 -27.26 7.00 -62.25
N PHE A 154 -27.42 7.90 -63.23
CA PHE A 154 -27.78 9.31 -62.99
C PHE A 154 -29.20 9.53 -62.47
N TYR A 155 -30.04 8.48 -62.46
CA TYR A 155 -31.46 8.53 -62.12
C TYR A 155 -31.83 7.80 -60.82
N ARG A 156 -30.86 7.22 -60.10
CA ARG A 156 -31.05 6.61 -58.77
C ARG A 156 -30.29 7.40 -57.73
N SER A 157 -30.97 7.80 -56.65
CA SER A 157 -30.31 8.30 -55.44
C SER A 157 -29.72 7.09 -54.72
N LEU A 158 -28.43 6.87 -54.88
CA LEU A 158 -27.66 5.87 -54.13
C LEU A 158 -27.58 6.37 -52.68
N VAL A 159 -28.30 5.75 -51.74
CA VAL A 159 -28.29 6.09 -50.31
C VAL A 159 -27.77 4.88 -49.54
N VAL A 160 -27.10 5.09 -48.41
CA VAL A 160 -26.79 3.98 -47.49
C VAL A 160 -28.08 3.57 -46.75
N ASP A 161 -28.74 2.52 -47.24
CA ASP A 161 -30.00 1.98 -46.74
C ASP A 161 -29.82 0.62 -46.03
N GLU A 162 -30.92 -0.05 -45.68
CA GLU A 162 -30.85 -1.39 -45.06
C GLU A 162 -30.27 -2.44 -46.01
N GLU A 163 -30.52 -2.32 -47.32
CA GLU A 163 -29.99 -3.25 -48.34
C GLU A 163 -28.46 -3.16 -48.38
N PHE A 164 -27.89 -1.94 -48.43
CA PHE A 164 -26.44 -1.77 -48.34
C PHE A 164 -25.85 -2.37 -47.06
N ARG A 165 -26.53 -2.19 -45.92
CA ARG A 165 -26.02 -2.67 -44.63
C ARG A 165 -26.01 -4.19 -44.54
N LEU A 166 -27.05 -4.85 -45.06
CA LEU A 166 -27.15 -6.31 -45.11
C LEU A 166 -26.17 -6.92 -46.12
N GLU A 167 -26.01 -6.32 -47.30
CA GLU A 167 -25.17 -6.87 -48.37
C GLU A 167 -23.68 -6.58 -48.21
N TRP A 168 -23.32 -5.44 -47.60
CA TRP A 168 -21.94 -4.95 -47.58
C TRP A 168 -21.39 -4.73 -46.18
N GLN A 169 -22.08 -3.98 -45.32
CA GLN A 169 -21.55 -3.63 -44.00
C GLN A 169 -21.42 -4.85 -43.08
N GLN A 170 -22.50 -5.62 -42.87
CA GLN A 170 -22.49 -6.77 -41.96
C GLN A 170 -21.51 -7.88 -42.39
N PRO A 171 -21.43 -8.26 -43.69
CA PRO A 171 -20.42 -9.21 -44.13
C PRO A 171 -19.00 -8.67 -43.94
N PHE A 172 -18.76 -7.38 -44.17
CA PHE A 172 -17.46 -6.77 -43.97
C PHE A 172 -17.05 -6.74 -42.50
N ASP A 173 -17.96 -6.36 -41.59
CA ASP A 173 -17.74 -6.40 -40.14
C ASP A 173 -17.36 -7.82 -39.68
N THR A 174 -18.06 -8.84 -40.19
CA THR A 174 -17.77 -10.25 -39.92
C THR A 174 -16.36 -10.66 -40.40
N VAL A 175 -15.98 -10.23 -41.62
CA VAL A 175 -14.66 -10.50 -42.18
C VAL A 175 -13.57 -9.84 -41.33
N VAL A 176 -13.71 -8.55 -41.03
CA VAL A 176 -12.72 -7.79 -40.25
C VAL A 176 -12.53 -8.43 -38.88
N ARG A 177 -13.61 -8.70 -38.15
CA ARG A 177 -13.55 -9.32 -36.83
C ARG A 177 -12.93 -10.71 -36.89
N GLY A 178 -13.34 -11.54 -37.84
CA GLY A 178 -12.79 -12.88 -38.04
C GLY A 178 -11.29 -12.88 -38.34
N LEU A 179 -10.82 -11.95 -39.18
CA LEU A 179 -9.40 -11.78 -39.48
C LEU A 179 -8.61 -11.32 -38.25
N MET A 180 -9.14 -10.38 -37.47
CA MET A 180 -8.44 -9.86 -36.30
C MET A 180 -8.31 -10.91 -35.18
N ILE A 181 -9.35 -11.71 -34.92
CA ILE A 181 -9.30 -12.83 -33.96
C ILE A 181 -8.27 -13.87 -34.42
N ALA A 182 -8.27 -14.23 -35.70
CA ALA A 182 -7.31 -15.19 -36.25
C ALA A 182 -5.86 -14.66 -36.19
N LEU A 183 -5.69 -13.35 -36.42
CA LEU A 183 -4.39 -12.68 -36.35
C LEU A 183 -3.81 -12.68 -34.93
N GLN A 184 -4.61 -12.52 -33.87
CA GLN A 184 -4.12 -12.61 -32.48
C GLN A 184 -3.36 -13.91 -32.19
N GLY A 185 -3.91 -15.05 -32.63
CA GLY A 185 -3.29 -16.37 -32.45
C GLY A 185 -2.07 -16.63 -33.34
N ARG A 186 -1.75 -15.70 -34.26
CA ARG A 186 -0.64 -15.81 -35.23
C ARG A 186 0.25 -14.57 -35.27
N TYR A 187 0.12 -13.66 -34.30
CA TYR A 187 0.80 -12.37 -34.29
C TYR A 187 2.34 -12.49 -34.22
N ALA A 188 2.85 -13.62 -33.73
CA ALA A 188 4.28 -13.91 -33.73
C ALA A 188 4.93 -13.79 -35.12
N ALA A 189 4.20 -14.05 -36.21
CA ALA A 189 4.71 -13.87 -37.57
C ALA A 189 5.05 -12.39 -37.86
N PHE A 190 4.25 -11.45 -37.36
CA PHE A 190 4.53 -10.02 -37.52
C PHE A 190 5.78 -9.62 -36.72
N MET A 191 5.91 -10.11 -35.48
CA MET A 191 7.10 -9.86 -34.66
C MET A 191 8.37 -10.44 -35.31
N GLN A 192 8.30 -11.66 -35.85
CA GLN A 192 9.43 -12.27 -36.57
C GLN A 192 9.80 -11.49 -37.83
N ARG A 193 8.82 -10.92 -38.54
CA ARG A 193 9.12 -10.02 -39.68
C ARG A 193 9.86 -8.77 -39.20
N VAL A 194 9.49 -8.21 -38.06
CA VAL A 194 10.24 -7.09 -37.45
C VAL A 194 11.68 -7.52 -37.13
N ASP A 195 11.89 -8.71 -36.55
CA ASP A 195 13.24 -9.24 -36.27
C ASP A 195 14.09 -9.35 -37.54
N GLN A 196 13.50 -9.87 -38.62
CA GLN A 196 14.17 -9.96 -39.92
C GLN A 196 14.59 -8.59 -40.46
N LEU A 197 13.74 -7.57 -40.30
CA LEU A 197 14.04 -6.20 -40.72
C LEU A 197 15.14 -5.56 -39.87
N VAL A 198 15.15 -5.79 -38.55
CA VAL A 198 16.20 -5.32 -37.65
C VAL A 198 17.56 -5.97 -37.98
N ALA A 199 17.55 -7.24 -38.42
CA ALA A 199 18.74 -7.98 -38.80
C ALA A 199 19.36 -7.55 -40.16
N LEU A 200 18.66 -6.75 -40.98
CA LEU A 200 19.19 -6.26 -42.26
C LEU A 200 20.38 -5.31 -42.07
N ALA A 201 21.45 -5.54 -42.82
CA ALA A 201 22.66 -4.70 -42.77
C ALA A 201 22.43 -3.26 -43.28
N ASP A 202 21.57 -3.07 -44.28
CA ASP A 202 21.22 -1.75 -44.82
C ASP A 202 20.05 -1.15 -44.01
N ARG A 203 20.37 -0.23 -43.11
CA ARG A 203 19.39 0.41 -42.22
C ARG A 203 18.38 1.27 -42.98
N ALA A 204 18.81 1.94 -44.06
CA ALA A 204 17.92 2.76 -44.87
C ALA A 204 16.87 1.89 -45.58
N ALA A 205 17.29 0.75 -46.14
CA ALA A 205 16.37 -0.22 -46.74
C ALA A 205 15.47 -0.89 -45.69
N ALA A 206 15.99 -1.19 -44.49
CA ALA A 206 15.24 -1.76 -43.39
C ALA A 206 14.11 -0.85 -42.93
N VAL A 207 14.39 0.43 -42.66
CA VAL A 207 13.38 1.42 -42.23
C VAL A 207 12.32 1.63 -43.31
N LYS A 208 12.70 1.73 -44.60
CA LYS A 208 11.73 1.84 -45.70
C LYS A 208 10.83 0.61 -45.82
N SER A 209 11.37 -0.57 -45.60
CA SER A 209 10.59 -1.82 -45.62
C SER A 209 9.68 -1.91 -44.40
N PHE A 210 10.14 -1.45 -43.23
CA PHE A 210 9.35 -1.37 -42.01
C PHE A 210 8.10 -0.49 -42.19
N VAL A 211 8.27 0.75 -42.67
CA VAL A 211 7.15 1.68 -42.91
C VAL A 211 6.16 1.13 -43.95
N LYS A 212 6.64 0.35 -44.92
CA LYS A 212 5.82 -0.22 -45.98
C LYS A 212 5.05 -1.46 -45.56
N GLU A 213 5.65 -2.34 -44.75
CA GLU A 213 5.13 -3.69 -44.47
C GLU A 213 4.52 -3.84 -43.07
N ILE A 214 5.03 -3.10 -42.08
CA ILE A 214 4.65 -3.26 -40.68
C ILE A 214 3.59 -2.22 -40.31
N PRO A 215 2.40 -2.63 -39.85
CA PRO A 215 1.40 -1.68 -39.40
C PRO A 215 1.86 -0.94 -38.14
N GLY A 216 1.35 0.28 -37.94
CA GLY A 216 1.63 1.13 -36.78
C GLY A 216 0.97 0.65 -35.46
N ALA A 217 0.91 -0.65 -35.22
CA ALA A 217 0.44 -1.23 -33.96
C ALA A 217 1.50 -1.08 -32.86
N LEU A 218 1.07 -0.68 -31.66
CA LEU A 218 1.97 -0.43 -30.54
C LEU A 218 2.86 -1.65 -30.20
N PRO A 219 2.35 -2.89 -30.09
CA PRO A 219 3.21 -4.06 -29.83
C PRO A 219 4.38 -4.19 -30.82
N LEU A 220 4.16 -3.96 -32.11
CA LEU A 220 5.20 -4.08 -33.15
C LEU A 220 6.21 -2.94 -33.08
N LEU A 221 5.73 -1.71 -32.87
CA LEU A 221 6.61 -0.55 -32.70
C LEU A 221 7.50 -0.73 -31.46
N TRP A 222 6.92 -1.20 -30.35
CA TRP A 222 7.66 -1.52 -29.13
C TRP A 222 8.72 -2.59 -29.35
N HIS A 223 8.37 -3.67 -30.03
CA HIS A 223 9.29 -4.76 -30.36
C HIS A 223 10.44 -4.27 -31.25
N PHE A 224 10.14 -3.46 -32.27
CA PHE A 224 11.12 -2.86 -33.16
C PHE A 224 12.10 -1.95 -32.40
N PHE A 225 11.58 -0.92 -31.71
CA PHE A 225 12.43 0.07 -31.04
C PHE A 225 13.23 -0.53 -29.89
N ASN A 226 12.74 -1.53 -29.15
CA ASN A 226 13.50 -2.16 -28.07
C ASN A 226 14.74 -2.92 -28.55
N GLN A 227 14.76 -3.39 -29.81
CA GLN A 227 15.89 -4.10 -30.37
C GLN A 227 16.98 -3.19 -30.96
N LEU A 228 16.68 -1.91 -31.20
CA LEU A 228 17.66 -0.96 -31.74
C LEU A 228 18.69 -0.56 -30.67
N GLN A 229 19.94 -0.98 -30.84
CA GLN A 229 21.04 -0.71 -29.89
C GLN A 229 22.05 0.34 -30.34
N THR A 230 22.02 0.75 -31.62
CA THR A 230 23.07 1.56 -32.25
C THR A 230 22.51 2.85 -32.86
N ALA A 231 23.37 3.86 -33.03
CA ALA A 231 22.98 5.21 -33.48
C ALA A 231 22.82 5.35 -35.02
N ASP A 232 23.31 4.38 -35.80
CA ASP A 232 23.19 4.34 -37.28
C ASP A 232 21.74 4.32 -37.79
N TRP A 233 20.76 4.06 -36.92
CA TRP A 233 19.33 4.11 -37.25
C TRP A 233 18.73 5.52 -37.18
N LEU A 234 19.26 6.42 -36.32
CA LEU A 234 18.70 7.76 -36.07
C LEU A 234 18.36 8.57 -37.34
N PRO A 235 19.29 8.77 -38.31
CA PRO A 235 19.00 9.60 -39.47
C PRO A 235 17.91 9.01 -40.37
N HIS A 236 17.82 7.67 -40.44
CA HIS A 236 16.81 6.98 -41.23
C HIS A 236 15.44 7.00 -40.57
N LEU A 237 15.38 6.85 -39.24
CA LEU A 237 14.15 6.96 -38.47
C LEU A 237 13.60 8.39 -38.50
N ALA A 238 14.48 9.40 -38.42
CA ALA A 238 14.10 10.81 -38.52
C ALA A 238 13.53 11.15 -39.90
N ALA A 239 14.15 10.67 -40.99
CA ALA A 239 13.70 10.93 -42.36
C ALA A 239 12.29 10.39 -42.66
N GLU A 240 11.91 9.28 -42.02
CA GLU A 240 10.58 8.67 -42.16
C GLU A 240 9.61 9.07 -41.04
N ASN A 241 9.95 10.10 -40.23
CA ASN A 241 9.13 10.64 -39.13
C ASN A 241 8.78 9.64 -38.01
N LEU A 242 9.57 8.58 -37.82
CA LEU A 242 9.32 7.55 -36.81
C LEU A 242 9.73 7.95 -35.38
N LEU A 243 10.41 9.09 -35.22
CA LEU A 243 10.82 9.63 -33.90
C LEU A 243 9.79 10.60 -33.30
N LEU A 244 8.77 11.00 -34.07
CA LEU A 244 7.74 11.92 -33.59
C LEU A 244 6.87 11.28 -32.48
N GLY A 245 6.38 12.12 -31.58
CA GLY A 245 5.44 11.72 -30.53
C GLY A 245 4.03 11.48 -31.09
N PRO A 246 3.14 10.82 -30.32
CA PRO A 246 1.72 10.71 -30.66
C PRO A 246 1.12 12.12 -30.79
N THR A 247 0.34 12.35 -31.85
CA THR A 247 -0.27 13.66 -32.15
C THR A 247 -1.70 13.82 -31.62
N LEU A 248 -2.34 12.72 -31.20
CA LEU A 248 -3.68 12.73 -30.62
C LEU A 248 -3.59 12.65 -29.09
N PRO A 249 -4.56 13.20 -28.35
CA PRO A 249 -4.61 13.08 -26.88
C PRO A 249 -4.57 11.61 -26.43
N ALA A 250 -4.08 11.37 -25.21
CA ALA A 250 -4.25 10.08 -24.57
C ALA A 250 -5.77 9.81 -24.44
N ASP A 251 -6.25 8.71 -25.01
CA ASP A 251 -7.66 8.37 -24.92
C ASP A 251 -7.98 7.91 -23.48
N ASP A 252 -8.87 8.64 -22.79
CA ASP A 252 -9.35 8.28 -21.45
C ASP A 252 -10.06 6.91 -21.42
N ASP A 253 -10.54 6.43 -22.58
CA ASP A 253 -11.28 5.17 -22.77
C ASP A 253 -10.38 3.95 -23.09
N ALA A 254 -9.05 4.07 -23.00
CA ALA A 254 -8.15 2.94 -23.20
C ALA A 254 -8.15 1.98 -21.98
N GLY A 255 -9.27 1.27 -21.79
CA GLY A 255 -9.37 0.15 -20.85
C GLY A 255 -8.21 -0.82 -21.00
N ASP A 256 -7.55 -1.16 -19.89
CA ASP A 256 -6.40 -2.07 -19.77
C ASP A 256 -5.16 -1.76 -20.65
N GLY A 257 -5.08 -0.57 -21.26
CA GLY A 257 -3.97 -0.13 -22.12
C GLY A 257 -2.73 0.40 -21.37
N LEU A 258 -2.75 0.41 -20.03
CA LEU A 258 -1.74 1.03 -19.16
C LEU A 258 -0.29 0.50 -19.28
N LEU A 259 -0.05 -0.59 -20.01
CA LEU A 259 1.25 -1.27 -20.05
C LEU A 259 2.17 -0.82 -21.18
N LEU A 260 1.64 -0.60 -22.39
CA LEU A 260 2.42 -0.13 -23.54
C LEU A 260 2.19 1.35 -23.76
N ARG A 261 3.12 2.16 -23.26
CA ARG A 261 3.11 3.61 -23.48
C ARG A 261 3.14 3.95 -24.97
N GLN A 262 2.49 5.03 -25.38
CA GLN A 262 2.23 5.33 -26.78
C GLN A 262 3.45 5.86 -27.56
N TRP A 263 4.63 6.01 -26.93
CA TRP A 263 5.85 6.54 -27.56
C TRP A 263 7.08 5.62 -27.42
N PRO A 264 7.12 4.46 -28.10
CA PRO A 264 8.23 3.51 -28.02
C PRO A 264 9.58 4.08 -28.49
N ALA A 265 9.56 5.04 -29.44
CA ALA A 265 10.75 5.74 -29.89
C ALA A 265 11.48 6.47 -28.76
N GLY A 266 10.76 6.94 -27.74
CA GLY A 266 11.35 7.59 -26.57
C GLY A 266 12.40 6.73 -25.87
N ARG A 267 12.18 5.41 -25.72
CA ARG A 267 13.17 4.51 -25.08
C ARG A 267 14.42 4.30 -25.92
N TYR A 268 14.29 4.31 -27.24
CA TYR A 268 15.46 4.30 -28.12
C TYR A 268 16.24 5.60 -27.97
N LEU A 269 15.56 6.75 -27.92
CA LEU A 269 16.20 8.05 -27.67
C LEU A 269 16.88 8.12 -26.29
N VAL A 270 16.30 7.51 -25.24
CA VAL A 270 16.95 7.42 -23.92
C VAL A 270 18.28 6.69 -24.02
N ARG A 271 18.34 5.57 -24.77
CA ARG A 271 19.60 4.85 -24.98
C ARG A 271 20.60 5.66 -25.78
N MET A 272 20.16 6.37 -26.82
CA MET A 272 21.04 7.19 -27.68
C MET A 272 21.52 8.46 -26.98
N ALA A 273 20.75 9.02 -26.04
CA ALA A 273 21.14 10.18 -25.24
C ALA A 273 22.41 9.93 -24.42
N GLY A 274 22.62 8.70 -23.97
CA GLY A 274 23.82 8.27 -23.24
C GLY A 274 25.06 8.02 -24.11
N SER A 275 25.01 8.30 -25.42
CA SER A 275 26.15 8.10 -26.34
C SER A 275 27.29 9.08 -26.07
N GLU A 276 28.54 8.60 -26.19
CA GLU A 276 29.74 9.44 -26.08
C GLU A 276 29.93 10.38 -27.29
N ASP A 277 29.32 10.08 -28.43
CA ASP A 277 29.42 10.87 -29.67
C ASP A 277 28.53 12.14 -29.63
N PRO A 278 29.11 13.36 -29.70
CA PRO A 278 28.35 14.61 -29.71
C PRO A 278 27.36 14.75 -30.88
N GLU A 279 27.67 14.17 -32.04
CA GLU A 279 26.80 14.26 -33.22
C GLU A 279 25.50 13.45 -33.01
N VAL A 280 25.63 12.28 -32.38
CA VAL A 280 24.48 11.44 -32.00
C VAL A 280 23.59 12.18 -31.00
N ARG A 281 24.18 12.83 -29.99
CA ARG A 281 23.43 13.59 -29.00
C ARG A 281 22.73 14.80 -29.62
N SER A 282 23.37 15.51 -30.54
CA SER A 282 22.76 16.61 -31.31
C SER A 282 21.49 16.17 -32.06
N GLN A 283 21.52 14.98 -32.68
CA GLN A 283 20.34 14.41 -33.35
C GLN A 283 19.22 14.04 -32.35
N VAL A 284 19.56 13.52 -31.17
CA VAL A 284 18.59 13.26 -30.09
C VAL A 284 17.95 14.56 -29.60
N VAL A 285 18.75 15.61 -29.39
CA VAL A 285 18.27 16.95 -29.01
C VAL A 285 17.30 17.51 -30.07
N GLN A 286 17.62 17.36 -31.35
CA GLN A 286 16.75 17.78 -32.45
C GLN A 286 15.42 17.01 -32.46
N ALA A 287 15.46 15.68 -32.28
CA ALA A 287 14.26 14.85 -32.19
C ALA A 287 13.38 15.26 -31.00
N LEU A 288 13.99 15.53 -29.85
CA LEU A 288 13.29 15.91 -28.63
C LEU A 288 12.64 17.30 -28.74
N ARG A 289 13.29 18.27 -29.40
CA ARG A 289 12.67 19.57 -29.73
C ARG A 289 11.43 19.41 -30.62
N GLY A 290 11.44 18.45 -31.53
CA GLY A 290 10.30 18.14 -32.41
C GLY A 290 9.04 17.71 -31.66
N VAL A 291 9.16 17.24 -30.41
CA VAL A 291 8.04 16.82 -29.55
C VAL A 291 7.81 17.72 -28.34
N GLY A 292 8.54 18.86 -28.25
CA GLY A 292 8.53 19.74 -27.08
C GLY A 292 7.16 20.30 -26.70
N THR A 293 6.27 20.49 -27.67
CA THR A 293 4.90 21.01 -27.45
C THR A 293 3.87 19.92 -27.13
N SER A 294 4.27 18.65 -27.08
CA SER A 294 3.36 17.55 -26.82
C SER A 294 2.80 17.59 -25.40
N GLN A 295 1.48 17.46 -25.29
CA GLN A 295 0.75 17.29 -24.03
C GLN A 295 0.50 15.81 -23.70
N HIS A 296 1.07 14.89 -24.48
CA HIS A 296 0.88 13.46 -24.26
C HIS A 296 1.73 12.98 -23.08
N VAL A 297 1.11 12.40 -22.07
CA VAL A 297 1.75 11.98 -20.80
C VAL A 297 2.98 11.09 -21.04
N ASP A 298 2.91 10.13 -21.95
CA ASP A 298 4.05 9.26 -22.27
C ASP A 298 5.24 10.00 -22.90
N VAL A 299 4.98 11.04 -23.69
CA VAL A 299 6.04 11.89 -24.27
C VAL A 299 6.68 12.73 -23.18
N GLN A 300 5.88 13.30 -22.29
CA GLN A 300 6.37 14.05 -21.15
C GLN A 300 7.27 13.18 -20.26
N GLN A 301 6.83 11.97 -19.92
CA GLN A 301 7.60 11.10 -19.04
C GLN A 301 8.90 10.59 -19.69
N LEU A 302 8.83 9.96 -20.87
CA LEU A 302 10.02 9.48 -21.56
C LEU A 302 10.91 10.64 -22.01
N GLY A 303 10.35 11.80 -22.33
CA GLY A 303 11.09 13.00 -22.67
C GLY A 303 11.98 13.47 -21.52
N VAL A 304 11.45 13.48 -20.28
CA VAL A 304 12.27 13.76 -19.10
C VAL A 304 13.32 12.67 -18.85
N GLU A 305 13.04 11.40 -19.15
CA GLU A 305 14.05 10.32 -19.11
C GLU A 305 15.17 10.55 -20.14
N VAL A 306 14.85 11.03 -21.35
CA VAL A 306 15.85 11.39 -22.37
C VAL A 306 16.70 12.55 -21.88
N LEU A 307 16.08 13.61 -21.34
CA LEU A 307 16.81 14.74 -20.76
C LEU A 307 17.75 14.30 -19.63
N ALA A 308 17.27 13.41 -18.77
CA ALA A 308 18.08 12.85 -17.70
C ALA A 308 19.26 12.06 -18.26
N ALA A 309 19.11 11.29 -19.33
CA ALA A 309 20.20 10.49 -19.91
C ALA A 309 21.29 11.32 -20.63
N LEU A 310 20.99 12.55 -21.07
CA LEU A 310 21.96 13.44 -21.70
C LEU A 310 23.03 13.95 -20.71
N PRO A 311 24.27 14.23 -21.16
CA PRO A 311 25.24 15.00 -20.39
C PRO A 311 24.72 16.39 -20.03
N ALA A 312 25.25 16.97 -18.94
CA ALA A 312 24.75 18.23 -18.40
C ALA A 312 24.81 19.40 -19.39
N ASP A 313 25.88 19.50 -20.19
CA ASP A 313 26.06 20.55 -21.21
C ASP A 313 24.99 20.50 -22.32
N ASP A 314 24.52 19.30 -22.66
CA ASP A 314 23.48 19.11 -23.70
C ASP A 314 22.07 19.23 -23.12
N ALA A 315 21.87 18.86 -21.85
CA ALA A 315 20.59 18.94 -21.16
C ALA A 315 20.23 20.37 -20.70
N ALA A 316 21.20 21.17 -20.27
CA ALA A 316 20.97 22.51 -19.72
C ALA A 316 20.24 23.47 -20.70
N PRO A 317 20.53 23.48 -22.01
CA PRO A 317 19.80 24.29 -23.00
C PRO A 317 18.37 23.82 -23.29
N MET A 318 17.92 22.70 -22.69
CA MET A 318 16.61 22.07 -22.94
C MET A 318 15.69 22.06 -21.72
N VAL A 319 16.04 22.81 -20.67
CA VAL A 319 15.29 22.87 -19.40
C VAL A 319 13.87 23.44 -19.59
N ASP A 320 13.66 24.24 -20.63
CA ASP A 320 12.34 24.71 -21.04
C ASP A 320 11.37 23.56 -21.33
N LEU A 321 11.87 22.43 -21.86
CA LEU A 321 11.05 21.23 -22.07
C LEU A 321 10.68 20.57 -20.75
N ALA A 322 11.63 20.47 -19.80
CA ALA A 322 11.35 19.92 -18.48
C ALA A 322 10.28 20.74 -17.73
N GLU A 323 10.33 22.07 -17.82
CA GLU A 323 9.31 22.97 -17.27
C GLU A 323 7.94 22.79 -17.93
N ALA A 324 7.91 22.61 -19.25
CA ALA A 324 6.67 22.37 -19.98
C ALA A 324 6.02 21.02 -19.64
N TRP A 325 6.85 20.00 -19.35
CA TRP A 325 6.38 18.62 -19.09
C TRP A 325 6.10 18.32 -17.62
N LEU A 326 6.78 18.99 -16.68
CA LEU A 326 6.52 18.89 -15.23
C LEU A 326 5.37 19.83 -14.80
N SER A 327 4.21 19.68 -15.45
CA SER A 327 3.00 20.47 -15.18
C SER A 327 2.18 19.90 -14.01
N ARG A 328 1.22 20.66 -13.49
CA ARG A 328 0.32 20.23 -12.38
C ARG A 328 -0.50 18.98 -12.70
N ASP A 329 -0.84 18.81 -13.97
CA ASP A 329 -1.64 17.68 -14.45
C ASP A 329 -0.79 16.45 -14.79
N ALA A 330 0.53 16.58 -14.70
CA ALA A 330 1.44 15.53 -15.08
C ALA A 330 1.42 14.38 -14.05
N ARG A 331 1.13 13.17 -14.52
CA ARG A 331 1.05 11.97 -13.68
C ARG A 331 2.40 11.25 -13.66
N PHE A 332 3.35 11.76 -12.89
CA PHE A 332 4.64 11.10 -12.67
C PHE A 332 4.54 10.05 -11.55
N VAL A 333 3.98 8.88 -11.88
CA VAL A 333 4.01 7.73 -10.96
C VAL A 333 5.45 7.23 -10.87
N MET A 334 6.13 7.52 -9.75
CA MET A 334 7.42 6.95 -9.35
C MET A 334 8.62 7.21 -10.29
N ALA A 335 8.66 8.35 -10.99
CA ALA A 335 9.75 8.64 -11.92
C ALA A 335 11.02 9.17 -11.19
N GLN A 336 12.09 8.39 -11.20
CA GLN A 336 13.43 8.80 -10.71
C GLN A 336 14.10 9.84 -11.64
N ALA A 337 13.74 9.85 -12.92
CA ALA A 337 14.41 10.64 -13.95
C ALA A 337 14.44 12.17 -13.73
N PRO A 338 13.36 12.85 -13.27
CA PRO A 338 13.44 14.27 -12.94
C PRO A 338 14.48 14.58 -11.86
N HIS A 339 14.62 13.70 -10.86
CA HIS A 339 15.61 13.83 -9.79
C HIS A 339 17.04 13.60 -10.33
N ASP A 340 17.21 12.64 -11.23
CA ASP A 340 18.51 12.37 -11.87
C ASP A 340 18.95 13.51 -12.80
N LEU A 341 18.02 14.08 -13.57
CA LEU A 341 18.25 15.27 -14.40
C LEU A 341 18.76 16.44 -13.54
N LEU A 342 18.04 16.73 -12.46
CA LEU A 342 18.40 17.81 -11.53
C LEU A 342 19.79 17.59 -10.93
N ARG A 343 20.07 16.38 -10.42
CA ARG A 343 21.37 16.04 -9.83
C ARG A 343 22.51 16.20 -10.85
N ARG A 344 22.29 15.72 -12.08
CA ARG A 344 23.28 15.79 -13.16
C ARG A 344 23.57 17.23 -13.58
N LEU A 345 22.54 18.09 -13.68
CA LEU A 345 22.71 19.52 -13.96
C LEU A 345 23.49 20.22 -12.86
N ALA A 346 23.17 19.95 -11.58
CA ALA A 346 23.87 20.53 -10.44
C ALA A 346 25.35 20.12 -10.40
N GLN A 347 25.65 18.83 -10.57
CA GLN A 347 27.01 18.29 -10.59
C GLN A 347 27.82 18.76 -11.82
N GLY A 348 27.14 19.01 -12.95
CA GLY A 348 27.74 19.51 -14.17
C GLY A 348 28.01 21.02 -14.20
N GLY A 349 27.81 21.74 -13.09
CA GLY A 349 28.04 23.19 -13.02
C GLY A 349 26.90 24.05 -13.59
N HIS A 350 25.77 23.46 -13.97
CA HIS A 350 24.61 24.15 -14.52
C HIS A 350 23.56 24.45 -13.45
N GLY A 351 23.96 25.16 -12.39
CA GLY A 351 23.12 25.42 -11.22
C GLY A 351 21.79 26.12 -11.52
N ALA A 352 21.81 27.14 -12.40
CA ALA A 352 20.59 27.86 -12.80
C ALA A 352 19.55 26.95 -13.49
N ALA A 353 20.02 26.00 -14.31
CA ALA A 353 19.18 24.99 -14.94
C ALA A 353 18.61 24.01 -13.88
N ALA A 354 19.45 23.56 -12.93
CA ALA A 354 19.02 22.67 -11.86
C ALA A 354 17.93 23.30 -10.97
N LEU A 355 18.06 24.59 -10.63
CA LEU A 355 17.05 25.32 -9.86
C LEU A 355 15.70 25.43 -10.56
N ARG A 356 15.70 25.63 -11.89
CA ARG A 356 14.48 25.67 -12.70
C ARG A 356 13.74 24.34 -12.67
N VAL A 357 14.46 23.22 -12.84
CA VAL A 357 13.89 21.87 -12.71
C VAL A 357 13.37 21.62 -11.28
N ALA A 358 14.14 22.00 -10.26
CA ALA A 358 13.76 21.82 -8.87
C ALA A 358 12.44 22.54 -8.52
N ARG A 359 12.24 23.75 -9.06
CA ARG A 359 11.03 24.55 -8.85
C ARG A 359 9.77 23.87 -9.36
N VAL A 360 9.81 23.30 -10.57
CA VAL A 360 8.65 22.59 -11.13
C VAL A 360 8.47 21.20 -10.51
N LEU A 361 9.56 20.55 -10.09
CA LEU A 361 9.54 19.22 -9.49
C LEU A 361 8.93 19.21 -8.08
N PHE A 362 9.32 20.16 -7.24
CA PHE A 362 8.85 20.28 -5.85
C PHE A 362 7.76 21.33 -5.66
N GLN A 363 7.10 21.75 -6.75
CA GLN A 363 6.01 22.73 -6.71
C GLN A 363 4.90 22.29 -5.74
N VAL A 364 4.34 23.29 -5.05
CA VAL A 364 3.18 23.15 -4.18
C VAL A 364 2.02 23.95 -4.75
N PHE A 365 0.81 23.41 -4.67
CA PHE A 365 -0.38 24.08 -5.20
C PHE A 365 -1.63 23.71 -4.41
N ASP A 366 -2.65 24.55 -4.51
CA ASP A 366 -3.96 24.29 -3.92
C ASP A 366 -4.76 23.32 -4.80
N ASN A 367 -5.28 22.25 -4.20
CA ASN A 367 -6.26 21.38 -4.80
C ASN A 367 -7.49 21.29 -3.88
N SER A 368 -8.51 22.10 -4.17
CA SER A 368 -9.78 22.13 -3.44
C SER A 368 -9.63 22.43 -1.94
N GLY A 369 -8.77 23.39 -1.59
CA GLY A 369 -8.52 23.81 -0.20
C GLY A 369 -7.53 22.91 0.56
N ARG A 370 -6.78 22.06 -0.15
CA ARG A 370 -5.76 21.19 0.43
C ARG A 370 -4.42 21.40 -0.27
N LEU A 371 -3.35 21.38 0.52
CA LEU A 371 -1.98 21.39 0.01
C LEU A 371 -1.72 20.12 -0.82
N ALA A 372 -1.40 20.32 -2.10
CA ALA A 372 -1.03 19.26 -3.03
C ALA A 372 0.36 19.52 -3.62
N THR A 373 0.99 18.44 -4.09
CA THR A 373 2.28 18.47 -4.79
C THR A 373 2.21 17.52 -6.00
N LEU A 374 3.24 17.50 -6.85
CA LEU A 374 3.31 16.53 -7.96
C LEU A 374 3.36 15.06 -7.50
N PHE A 375 3.81 14.82 -6.26
CA PHE A 375 3.96 13.49 -5.68
C PHE A 375 3.09 13.31 -4.43
N SER A 376 2.89 12.06 -4.01
CA SER A 376 2.33 11.79 -2.68
C SER A 376 3.26 12.32 -1.60
N GLN A 377 2.71 12.73 -0.45
CA GLN A 377 3.45 13.27 0.69
C GLN A 377 4.72 12.46 1.06
N HIS A 378 4.60 11.14 1.21
CA HIS A 378 5.74 10.27 1.56
C HIS A 378 6.89 10.36 0.54
N MET A 379 6.57 10.46 -0.75
CA MET A 379 7.58 10.57 -1.80
C MET A 379 8.24 11.96 -1.82
N TYR A 380 7.48 13.01 -1.48
CA TYR A 380 8.03 14.36 -1.30
C TYR A 380 9.07 14.37 -0.16
N GLU A 381 8.70 13.80 1.00
CA GLU A 381 9.57 13.66 2.18
C GLU A 381 10.83 12.81 1.90
N HIS A 382 10.68 11.78 1.06
CA HIS A 382 11.77 10.89 0.67
C HIS A 382 12.79 11.57 -0.25
N PHE A 383 12.35 12.27 -1.30
CA PHE A 383 13.25 12.81 -2.34
C PHE A 383 13.84 14.20 -2.04
N LEU A 384 13.16 15.01 -1.22
CA LEU A 384 13.61 16.38 -0.94
C LEU A 384 15.03 16.43 -0.32
N PRO A 385 15.41 15.62 0.69
CA PRO A 385 16.73 15.71 1.30
C PRO A 385 17.89 15.46 0.34
N ASP A 386 17.78 14.47 -0.54
CA ASP A 386 18.86 14.17 -1.50
C ASP A 386 18.93 15.21 -2.63
N THR A 387 17.80 15.83 -2.96
CA THR A 387 17.76 17.00 -3.86
C THR A 387 18.49 18.19 -3.23
N VAL A 388 18.22 18.48 -1.96
CA VAL A 388 18.86 19.57 -1.21
C VAL A 388 20.38 19.38 -1.16
N LYS A 389 20.86 18.15 -0.89
CA LYS A 389 22.30 17.82 -0.89
C LYS A 389 22.98 18.07 -2.23
N ALA A 390 22.26 17.91 -3.34
CA ALA A 390 22.78 18.17 -4.68
C ALA A 390 22.74 19.65 -5.04
N LEU A 391 21.66 20.37 -4.70
CA LEU A 391 21.46 21.76 -5.09
C LEU A 391 22.23 22.76 -4.24
N ALA A 392 22.22 22.60 -2.91
CA ALA A 392 22.75 23.63 -2.03
C ALA A 392 24.26 23.92 -2.24
N PRO A 393 25.13 22.92 -2.45
CA PRO A 393 26.54 23.18 -2.77
C PRO A 393 26.75 23.83 -4.15
N ALA A 394 25.89 23.52 -5.12
CA ALA A 394 26.01 24.02 -6.50
C ALA A 394 25.41 25.42 -6.69
N CYS A 395 24.37 25.76 -5.93
CA CYS A 395 23.53 26.93 -6.14
C CYS A 395 23.46 27.88 -4.94
N GLY A 396 24.10 27.57 -3.82
CA GLY A 396 24.26 28.48 -2.69
C GLY A 396 22.95 29.12 -2.19
N VAL A 397 22.92 30.44 -2.17
CA VAL A 397 21.81 31.26 -1.63
C VAL A 397 20.53 31.03 -2.43
N GLU A 398 20.63 30.86 -3.75
CA GLU A 398 19.48 30.67 -4.63
C GLU A 398 18.75 29.33 -4.36
N ALA A 399 19.45 28.30 -3.87
CA ALA A 399 18.80 27.07 -3.40
C ALA A 399 17.98 27.28 -2.13
N VAL A 400 18.49 28.11 -1.21
CA VAL A 400 17.76 28.49 0.02
C VAL A 400 16.51 29.29 -0.36
N GLY A 401 16.64 30.29 -1.23
CA GLY A 401 15.52 31.10 -1.70
C GLY A 401 14.41 30.29 -2.38
N LEU A 402 14.76 29.25 -3.13
CA LEU A 402 13.78 28.33 -3.70
C LEU A 402 12.96 27.61 -2.61
N LEU A 403 13.62 27.04 -1.60
CA LEU A 403 12.94 26.31 -0.52
C LEU A 403 12.11 27.25 0.36
N CYS A 404 12.60 28.46 0.63
CA CYS A 404 11.84 29.48 1.33
C CYS A 404 10.57 29.86 0.56
N SER A 405 10.67 30.04 -0.76
CA SER A 405 9.51 30.30 -1.62
C SER A 405 8.48 29.17 -1.59
N LEU A 406 8.92 27.91 -1.63
CA LEU A 406 8.03 26.74 -1.55
C LEU A 406 7.37 26.63 -0.17
N LEU A 407 8.11 26.88 0.91
CA LEU A 407 7.59 26.88 2.27
C LEU A 407 6.54 27.99 2.45
N ASP A 408 6.79 29.20 1.97
CA ASP A 408 5.85 30.33 2.04
C ASP A 408 4.53 30.02 1.31
N GLN A 409 4.62 29.42 0.11
CA GLN A 409 3.45 28.95 -0.61
C GLN A 409 2.69 27.86 0.16
N ALA A 410 3.39 26.88 0.74
CA ALA A 410 2.78 25.77 1.46
C ALA A 410 2.03 26.24 2.73
N VAL A 411 2.59 27.16 3.51
CA VAL A 411 1.92 27.70 4.71
C VAL A 411 0.71 28.56 4.37
N ARG A 412 0.72 29.24 3.22
CA ARG A 412 -0.43 30.02 2.71
C ARG A 412 -1.57 29.10 2.23
N ILE A 413 -1.25 28.09 1.42
CA ILE A 413 -2.24 27.13 0.91
C ILE A 413 -2.90 26.35 2.04
N SER A 414 -2.13 25.99 3.08
CA SER A 414 -2.64 25.27 4.25
C SER A 414 -3.40 26.16 5.26
N GLY A 415 -3.53 27.46 5.01
CA GLY A 415 -4.18 28.41 5.91
C GLY A 415 -3.44 28.66 7.23
N LYS A 416 -2.17 28.22 7.34
CA LYS A 416 -1.33 28.44 8.52
C LYS A 416 -0.78 29.87 8.58
N PHE A 417 -0.73 30.55 7.43
CA PHE A 417 -0.42 31.97 7.30
C PHE A 417 -1.42 32.64 6.34
N SER A 418 -2.10 33.71 6.79
CA SER A 418 -3.01 34.51 5.96
C SER A 418 -2.79 36.00 6.18
N ASP A 419 -2.85 36.76 5.09
CA ASP A 419 -2.82 38.23 5.14
C ASP A 419 -4.22 38.82 5.43
N ASP A 420 -5.30 38.08 5.16
CA ASP A 420 -6.69 38.54 5.36
C ASP A 420 -7.64 37.39 5.78
N PRO A 421 -8.16 37.39 7.04
CA PRO A 421 -7.72 38.24 8.14
C PRO A 421 -6.26 37.90 8.53
N PRO A 422 -5.46 38.91 8.95
CA PRO A 422 -4.07 38.69 9.35
C PRO A 422 -3.96 37.61 10.44
N SER A 423 -3.36 36.48 10.11
CA SER A 423 -3.17 35.37 11.04
C SER A 423 -1.90 34.59 10.69
N ASP A 424 -1.11 34.32 11.72
CA ASP A 424 0.13 33.56 11.61
C ASP A 424 0.17 32.48 12.68
N TYR A 425 -0.20 31.26 12.30
CA TYR A 425 -0.12 30.05 13.11
C TYR A 425 1.19 29.27 12.89
N THR A 426 2.10 29.79 12.05
CA THR A 426 3.36 29.11 11.71
C THR A 426 4.31 29.00 12.91
N HIS A 427 4.08 29.81 13.93
CA HIS A 427 4.85 29.82 15.17
C HIS A 427 4.72 28.52 16.00
N TYR A 428 3.64 27.73 15.82
CA TYR A 428 3.48 26.41 16.45
C TYR A 428 4.05 25.25 15.64
N LEU A 429 4.53 25.50 14.42
CA LEU A 429 5.04 24.45 13.54
C LEU A 429 6.39 23.96 14.03
N SER A 430 6.62 22.65 13.90
CA SER A 430 7.87 21.96 14.26
C SER A 430 8.37 22.33 15.67
N GLY A 431 7.99 21.52 16.67
CA GLY A 431 8.32 21.77 18.08
C GLY A 431 9.80 22.09 18.34
N GLN A 432 10.72 21.46 17.59
CA GLN A 432 12.13 21.85 17.50
C GLN A 432 12.54 21.97 16.02
N ILE A 433 13.17 23.10 15.64
CA ILE A 433 13.71 23.27 14.29
C ILE A 433 15.03 22.52 14.14
N SER A 434 15.00 21.45 13.34
CA SER A 434 16.18 20.64 13.00
C SER A 434 16.05 19.98 11.63
N GLU A 435 17.16 19.51 11.08
CA GLU A 435 17.21 18.73 9.83
C GLU A 435 16.55 17.34 9.95
N HIS A 436 16.43 16.85 11.19
CA HIS A 436 15.96 15.50 11.53
C HIS A 436 14.67 15.51 12.35
N GLY A 437 13.91 16.62 12.30
CA GLY A 437 12.63 16.74 13.00
C GLY A 437 11.65 15.65 12.61
N VAL A 438 10.61 15.48 13.41
CA VAL A 438 9.54 14.50 13.17
C VAL A 438 8.86 14.82 11.83
N LYS A 439 9.04 13.96 10.82
CA LYS A 439 8.52 14.17 9.46
C LYS A 439 7.12 13.58 9.35
N HIS A 440 6.09 14.41 9.50
CA HIS A 440 4.69 13.99 9.38
C HIS A 440 3.91 14.76 8.31
N ASP A 441 4.49 15.79 7.67
CA ASP A 441 3.87 16.52 6.55
C ASP A 441 4.90 17.21 5.60
N VAL A 442 4.39 17.75 4.47
CA VAL A 442 5.16 18.49 3.45
C VAL A 442 5.82 19.76 4.01
N ILE A 443 5.22 20.40 5.01
CA ILE A 443 5.70 21.66 5.58
C ILE A 443 6.90 21.39 6.49
N ASP A 444 6.83 20.37 7.34
CA ASP A 444 7.95 19.93 8.18
C ASP A 444 9.13 19.45 7.31
N ALA A 445 8.84 18.80 6.17
CA ALA A 445 9.87 18.43 5.18
C ALA A 445 10.59 19.66 4.61
N LEU A 446 9.85 20.72 4.26
CA LEU A 446 10.40 21.97 3.76
C LEU A 446 11.16 22.75 4.85
N VAL A 447 10.70 22.74 6.10
CA VAL A 447 11.41 23.31 7.25
C VAL A 447 12.78 22.64 7.43
N GLY A 448 12.81 21.32 7.49
CA GLY A 448 14.07 20.56 7.59
C GLY A 448 14.97 20.76 6.38
N GLY A 449 14.39 20.78 5.17
CA GLY A 449 15.10 21.02 3.92
C GLY A 449 15.75 22.40 3.85
N THR A 450 15.07 23.46 4.29
CA THR A 450 15.61 24.84 4.30
C THR A 450 16.81 24.97 5.24
N ILE A 451 16.75 24.37 6.44
CA ILE A 451 17.90 24.34 7.36
C ILE A 451 19.09 23.60 6.74
N GLN A 452 18.83 22.42 6.16
CA GLN A 452 19.88 21.63 5.52
C GLN A 452 20.51 22.39 4.35
N ALA A 453 19.71 23.06 3.52
CA ALA A 453 20.20 23.87 2.41
C ALA A 453 21.06 25.05 2.89
N ALA A 454 20.60 25.78 3.90
CA ALA A 454 21.33 26.90 4.48
C ALA A 454 22.68 26.46 5.04
N LYS A 455 22.73 25.34 5.77
CA LYS A 455 23.99 24.77 6.27
C LYS A 455 24.96 24.42 5.14
N LEU A 456 24.51 23.64 4.16
CA LEU A 456 25.36 23.21 3.06
C LEU A 456 25.86 24.39 2.22
N ALA A 457 25.03 25.42 1.99
CA ALA A 457 25.43 26.64 1.30
C ALA A 457 26.51 27.41 2.07
N ILE A 458 26.35 27.58 3.39
CA ILE A 458 27.30 28.27 4.26
C ILE A 458 28.59 27.48 4.46
N GLU A 459 28.52 26.16 4.57
CA GLU A 459 29.69 25.27 4.63
C GLU A 459 30.51 25.34 3.34
N THR A 460 29.84 25.41 2.20
CA THR A 460 30.49 25.52 0.87
C THR A 460 31.10 26.91 0.64
N ALA A 461 30.38 27.97 1.02
CA ALA A 461 30.80 29.35 0.83
C ALA A 461 30.52 30.20 2.09
N PRO A 462 31.41 30.21 3.10
CA PRO A 462 31.17 30.90 4.38
C PRO A 462 30.78 32.39 4.27
N SER A 463 31.24 33.08 3.22
CA SER A 463 30.92 34.48 2.96
C SER A 463 29.45 34.74 2.60
N CYS A 464 28.66 33.72 2.25
CA CYS A 464 27.25 33.87 1.91
C CYS A 464 26.31 33.90 3.13
N THR A 465 26.83 33.70 4.34
CA THR A 465 26.02 33.59 5.58
C THR A 465 25.03 34.74 5.73
N GLN A 466 25.47 35.99 5.54
CA GLN A 466 24.60 37.16 5.64
C GLN A 466 23.47 37.13 4.59
N GLN A 467 23.78 36.75 3.35
CA GLN A 467 22.81 36.67 2.26
C GLN A 467 21.79 35.55 2.50
N VAL A 468 22.22 34.39 3.02
CA VAL A 468 21.33 33.27 3.38
C VAL A 468 20.31 33.69 4.43
N ILE A 469 20.75 34.40 5.48
CA ILE A 469 19.84 34.88 6.53
C ILE A 469 18.85 35.91 5.97
N LEU A 470 19.35 36.88 5.19
CA LEU A 470 18.49 37.89 4.56
C LEU A 470 17.44 37.26 3.65
N GLU A 471 17.84 36.25 2.85
CA GLU A 471 16.92 35.51 1.98
C GLU A 471 15.83 34.79 2.78
N ILE A 472 16.18 34.07 3.85
CA ILE A 472 15.20 33.42 4.74
C ILE A 472 14.21 34.45 5.29
N THR A 473 14.71 35.60 5.78
CA THR A 473 13.87 36.64 6.40
C THR A 473 13.16 37.57 5.43
N SER A 474 13.33 37.37 4.13
CA SER A 474 12.57 38.10 3.11
C SER A 474 11.08 37.72 3.09
N HIS A 475 10.72 36.62 3.76
CA HIS A 475 9.35 36.12 3.88
C HIS A 475 8.69 36.52 5.20
N PRO A 476 7.38 36.85 5.20
CA PRO A 476 6.73 37.53 6.33
C PRO A 476 6.31 36.62 7.50
N ALA A 477 6.23 35.30 7.31
CA ALA A 477 5.75 34.38 8.36
C ALA A 477 6.80 34.15 9.47
N LYS A 478 6.34 34.01 10.72
CA LYS A 478 7.19 33.82 11.91
C LYS A 478 8.11 32.61 11.84
N ILE A 479 7.72 31.54 11.14
CA ILE A 479 8.58 30.37 10.94
C ILE A 479 9.92 30.74 10.30
N PHE A 480 9.95 31.72 9.39
CA PHE A 480 11.20 32.17 8.75
C PHE A 480 12.13 32.87 9.72
N VAL A 481 11.59 33.63 10.68
CA VAL A 481 12.39 34.23 11.76
C VAL A 481 13.00 33.13 12.65
N ARG A 482 12.23 32.08 12.98
CA ARG A 482 12.75 30.93 13.73
C ARG A 482 13.84 30.18 12.95
N LEU A 483 13.65 29.98 11.64
CA LEU A 483 14.66 29.38 10.76
C LEU A 483 15.95 30.21 10.73
N ALA A 484 15.85 31.54 10.57
CA ALA A 484 16.98 32.45 10.57
C ALA A 484 17.75 32.43 11.90
N LEU A 485 17.05 32.51 13.03
CA LEU A 485 17.66 32.37 14.37
C LEU A 485 18.40 31.03 14.51
N ARG A 486 17.78 29.94 14.03
CA ARG A 486 18.41 28.62 14.08
C ARG A 486 19.66 28.54 13.23
N VAL A 487 19.63 28.98 11.97
CA VAL A 487 20.80 28.99 11.08
C VAL A 487 21.91 29.88 11.65
N LEU A 488 21.56 31.06 12.13
CA LEU A 488 22.52 32.00 12.71
C LEU A 488 23.13 31.46 14.00
N SER A 489 22.38 30.68 14.81
CA SER A 489 22.93 30.01 16.00
C SER A 489 24.04 29.00 15.68
N LEU A 490 24.04 28.43 14.47
CA LEU A 490 25.04 27.46 14.03
C LEU A 490 26.29 28.14 13.45
N TYR A 491 26.18 29.40 12.98
CA TYR A 491 27.21 30.11 12.23
C TYR A 491 27.37 31.58 12.63
N ALA A 492 27.15 31.91 13.90
CA ALA A 492 27.13 33.29 14.38
C ALA A 492 28.46 34.02 14.14
N ASP A 493 29.58 33.28 14.18
CA ASP A 493 30.94 33.75 13.88
C ASP A 493 31.10 34.25 12.43
N ARG A 494 30.26 33.76 11.51
CA ARG A 494 30.31 34.10 10.09
C ARG A 494 29.39 35.28 9.72
N ALA A 495 28.51 35.71 10.62
CA ALA A 495 27.64 36.88 10.44
C ALA A 495 27.43 37.65 11.76
N PRO A 496 28.51 38.21 12.35
CA PRO A 496 28.49 38.78 13.70
C PRO A 496 27.56 40.00 13.83
N GLU A 497 27.46 40.83 12.79
CA GLU A 497 26.56 42.00 12.77
C GLU A 497 25.08 41.61 12.83
N LEU A 498 24.68 40.54 12.12
CA LEU A 498 23.33 40.01 12.18
C LEU A 498 23.06 39.35 13.54
N ALA A 499 24.03 38.59 14.07
CA ALA A 499 23.89 37.98 15.38
C ALA A 499 23.71 39.04 16.47
N GLU A 500 24.46 40.15 16.41
CA GLU A 500 24.27 41.31 17.29
C GLU A 500 22.90 41.98 17.09
N SER A 501 22.47 42.20 15.85
CA SER A 501 21.17 42.79 15.55
C SER A 501 20.02 41.97 16.11
N TYR A 502 20.04 40.64 15.97
CA TYR A 502 18.97 39.75 16.43
C TYR A 502 18.99 39.59 17.95
N LEU A 503 20.17 39.53 18.58
CA LEU A 503 20.29 39.45 20.03
C LEU A 503 19.91 40.76 20.74
N THR A 504 19.96 41.90 20.04
CA THR A 504 19.57 43.20 20.61
C THR A 504 18.16 43.65 20.23
N ASP A 505 17.43 42.85 19.45
CA ASP A 505 16.04 43.10 19.07
C ASP A 505 15.09 42.81 20.24
N ALA A 506 14.44 43.86 20.73
CA ALA A 506 13.52 43.77 21.86
C ALA A 506 12.30 42.89 21.58
N ASP A 507 11.85 42.80 20.32
CA ASP A 507 10.69 42.00 19.94
C ASP A 507 11.01 40.50 19.95
N LEU A 508 12.26 40.12 19.64
CA LEU A 508 12.72 38.72 19.68
C LEU A 508 13.07 38.26 21.10
N ILE A 509 13.65 39.13 21.93
CA ILE A 509 13.95 38.84 23.34
C ILE A 509 12.68 38.45 24.11
N GLU A 510 11.57 39.12 23.81
CA GLU A 510 10.27 38.95 24.46
C GLU A 510 9.45 37.79 23.85
N ALA A 511 9.73 37.41 22.60
CA ALA A 511 8.93 36.47 21.84
C ALA A 511 9.05 35.02 22.36
N SER A 512 8.02 34.56 23.08
CA SER A 512 7.95 33.17 23.56
C SER A 512 8.01 32.12 22.45
N TRP A 513 7.51 32.47 21.26
CA TRP A 513 7.41 31.56 20.11
C TRP A 513 8.74 31.25 19.40
N CYS A 514 9.80 32.03 19.61
CA CYS A 514 11.15 31.73 19.10
C CYS A 514 12.18 31.59 20.22
N SER A 515 11.73 31.49 21.47
CA SER A 515 12.60 31.46 22.66
C SER A 515 13.68 30.37 22.61
N THR A 516 13.39 29.22 22.00
CA THR A 516 14.34 28.11 21.86
C THR A 516 15.45 28.45 20.86
N GLU A 517 15.09 28.93 19.67
CA GLU A 517 16.06 29.30 18.64
C GLU A 517 16.84 30.58 19.02
N TYR A 518 16.19 31.54 19.69
CA TYR A 518 16.85 32.72 20.26
C TYR A 518 17.88 32.31 21.32
N ALA A 519 17.51 31.44 22.25
CA ALA A 519 18.43 30.94 23.27
C ALA A 519 19.64 30.23 22.65
N ALA A 520 19.44 29.44 21.60
CA ALA A 520 20.55 28.81 20.87
C ALA A 520 21.51 29.86 20.26
N LEU A 521 20.99 30.93 19.64
CA LEU A 521 21.82 32.03 19.14
C LEU A 521 22.56 32.75 20.28
N ALA A 522 21.87 32.99 21.39
CA ALA A 522 22.45 33.69 22.52
C ALA A 522 23.58 32.87 23.18
N GLN A 523 23.40 31.55 23.32
CA GLN A 523 24.48 30.64 23.71
C GLN A 523 25.69 30.72 22.78
N ALA A 524 25.46 30.85 21.48
CA ALA A 524 26.53 30.89 20.48
C ALA A 524 27.31 32.23 20.46
N TRP A 525 26.63 33.37 20.66
CA TRP A 525 27.22 34.68 20.35
C TRP A 525 27.16 35.76 21.43
N PHE A 526 26.32 35.61 22.46
CA PHE A 526 26.22 36.63 23.52
C PHE A 526 27.57 36.93 24.22
N PRO A 527 28.41 35.94 24.56
CA PRO A 527 29.74 36.19 25.14
C PRO A 527 30.65 37.07 24.28
N SER A 528 30.47 37.00 22.96
CA SER A 528 31.27 37.74 21.97
C SER A 528 30.78 39.18 21.77
N LEU A 529 29.62 39.55 22.30
CA LEU A 529 29.10 40.91 22.20
C LEU A 529 29.93 41.90 23.04
N PRO A 530 30.06 43.17 22.61
CA PRO A 530 30.64 44.21 23.43
C PRO A 530 29.89 44.34 24.77
N PRO A 531 30.58 44.67 25.89
CA PRO A 531 29.93 44.79 27.21
C PRO A 531 28.73 45.74 27.24
N ALA A 532 28.79 46.83 26.48
CA ALA A 532 27.67 47.77 26.35
C ALA A 532 26.44 47.14 25.68
N MET A 533 26.62 46.22 24.72
CA MET A 533 25.53 45.53 24.06
C MET A 533 24.96 44.40 24.94
N GLN A 534 25.82 43.65 25.64
CA GLN A 534 25.38 42.69 26.66
C GLN A 534 24.48 43.36 27.71
N GLN A 535 24.89 44.55 28.19
CA GLN A 535 24.08 45.35 29.12
C GLN A 535 22.76 45.80 28.51
N ARG A 536 22.71 46.17 27.22
CA ARG A 536 21.45 46.51 26.53
C ARG A 536 20.48 45.33 26.48
N VAL A 537 20.96 44.14 26.14
CA VAL A 537 20.13 42.93 26.11
C VAL A 537 19.58 42.62 27.51
N LEU A 538 20.44 42.65 28.53
CA LEU A 538 20.02 42.40 29.92
C LEU A 538 19.03 43.46 30.42
N ALA A 539 19.25 44.74 30.11
CA ALA A 539 18.32 45.82 30.45
C ALA A 539 16.97 45.66 29.75
N CYS A 540 16.96 45.16 28.51
CA CYS A 540 15.72 44.82 27.81
C CYS A 540 14.97 43.72 28.56
N VAL A 541 15.64 42.62 28.91
CA VAL A 541 15.07 41.52 29.71
C VAL A 541 14.50 42.03 31.03
N ASP A 542 15.24 42.88 31.76
CA ASP A 542 14.81 43.45 33.04
C ASP A 542 13.56 44.34 32.91
N SER A 543 13.33 44.95 31.74
CA SER A 543 12.16 45.79 31.47
C SER A 543 10.91 45.01 31.05
N VAL A 544 11.04 43.76 30.58
CA VAL A 544 9.90 42.96 30.09
C VAL A 544 8.78 42.81 31.13
N PRO A 545 9.05 42.53 32.41
CA PRO A 545 7.99 42.42 33.42
C PRO A 545 7.12 43.67 33.56
N ASP A 546 7.67 44.88 33.37
CA ASP A 546 6.91 46.13 33.50
C ASP A 546 5.81 46.26 32.44
N LYS A 547 6.02 45.70 31.24
CA LYS A 547 5.01 45.69 30.17
C LYS A 547 3.80 44.83 30.55
N TYR A 548 4.03 43.73 31.26
CA TYR A 548 3.03 42.69 31.52
C TYR A 548 2.42 42.73 32.92
N ILE A 549 2.99 43.50 33.85
CA ILE A 549 2.56 43.54 35.25
C ILE A 549 1.09 43.92 35.41
N GLY A 550 0.58 44.90 34.63
CA GLY A 550 -0.81 45.35 34.73
C GLY A 550 -1.82 44.26 34.34
N GLY A 551 -1.59 43.59 33.20
CA GLY A 551 -2.43 42.49 32.73
C GLY A 551 -2.30 41.23 33.60
N TRP A 552 -1.10 40.96 34.11
CA TRP A 552 -0.90 39.88 35.08
C TRP A 552 -1.65 40.15 36.39
N LYS A 553 -1.60 41.36 36.96
CA LYS A 553 -2.33 41.73 38.19
C LYS A 553 -3.83 41.45 38.05
N GLN A 554 -4.44 41.87 36.94
CA GLN A 554 -5.85 41.61 36.66
C GLN A 554 -6.17 40.10 36.61
N ARG A 555 -5.35 39.31 35.91
CA ARG A 555 -5.54 37.85 35.82
C ARG A 555 -5.34 37.16 37.17
N PHE A 556 -4.34 37.58 37.93
CA PHE A 556 -4.03 37.04 39.25
C PHE A 556 -5.17 37.26 40.24
N GLU A 557 -5.72 38.48 40.31
CA GLU A 557 -6.85 38.79 41.20
C GLU A 557 -8.11 38.04 40.77
N ALA A 558 -8.34 37.88 39.47
CA ALA A 558 -9.48 37.14 38.93
C ALA A 558 -9.43 35.64 39.27
N GLN A 559 -8.23 35.02 39.21
CA GLN A 559 -8.02 33.59 39.50
C GLN A 559 -7.90 33.32 41.00
N SER A 560 -7.08 34.08 41.72
CA SER A 560 -6.73 33.84 43.13
C SER A 560 -7.72 34.46 44.12
N LYS A 561 -8.68 35.28 43.65
CA LYS A 561 -9.72 35.95 44.45
C LYS A 561 -9.19 36.80 45.61
N ARG A 562 -7.95 37.29 45.53
CA ARG A 562 -7.29 38.17 46.51
C ARG A 562 -6.44 39.24 45.82
N PRO A 563 -6.19 40.41 46.45
CA PRO A 563 -5.32 41.44 45.87
C PRO A 563 -3.85 40.98 45.79
N VAL A 564 -3.13 41.57 44.83
CA VAL A 564 -1.70 41.32 44.61
C VAL A 564 -0.86 41.95 45.72
N THR A 565 0.03 41.18 46.35
CA THR A 565 0.98 41.68 47.34
C THR A 565 2.29 42.12 46.67
N ALA A 566 3.12 42.89 47.40
CA ALA A 566 4.46 43.27 46.93
C ALA A 566 5.35 42.05 46.66
N GLU A 567 5.13 40.95 47.38
CA GLU A 567 5.85 39.70 47.18
C GLU A 567 5.39 38.96 45.92
N ASP A 568 4.08 38.92 45.65
CA ASP A 568 3.56 38.32 44.39
C ASP A 568 4.12 39.05 43.16
N GLU A 569 4.22 40.39 43.22
CA GLU A 569 4.82 41.19 42.14
C GLU A 569 6.33 40.91 42.00
N ARG A 570 7.06 40.76 43.11
CA ARG A 570 8.47 40.38 43.08
C ARG A 570 8.67 39.01 42.42
N LEU A 571 7.87 38.01 42.79
CA LEU A 571 7.93 36.66 42.23
C LEU A 571 7.57 36.63 40.75
N PHE A 572 6.55 37.39 40.31
CA PHE A 572 6.22 37.53 38.90
C PHE A 572 7.40 38.10 38.09
N ARG A 573 7.99 39.21 38.56
CA ARG A 573 9.15 39.85 37.91
C ARG A 573 10.33 38.89 37.82
N LEU A 574 10.60 38.19 38.92
CA LEU A 574 11.65 37.18 38.99
C LEU A 574 11.40 36.01 38.03
N SER A 575 10.15 35.53 37.91
CA SER A 575 9.78 34.44 36.99
C SER A 575 9.91 34.83 35.52
N ALA A 576 9.44 36.02 35.15
CA ALA A 576 9.52 36.51 33.77
C ALA A 576 10.98 36.69 33.31
N VAL A 577 11.84 37.24 34.17
CA VAL A 577 13.28 37.38 33.88
C VAL A 577 13.96 36.00 33.82
N ARG A 578 13.65 35.11 34.77
CA ARG A 578 14.20 33.75 34.81
C ARG A 578 13.86 32.99 33.53
N ASP A 579 12.61 33.00 33.08
CA ASP A 579 12.15 32.20 31.95
C ASP A 579 12.77 32.65 30.62
N ILE A 580 12.95 33.96 30.42
CA ILE A 580 13.64 34.51 29.24
C ILE A 580 15.12 34.11 29.21
N LEU A 581 15.80 34.18 30.36
CA LEU A 581 17.23 33.87 30.47
C LEU A 581 17.52 32.37 30.54
N TRP A 582 16.50 31.56 30.81
CA TRP A 582 16.67 30.15 31.15
C TRP A 582 17.44 29.37 30.10
N GLY A 583 17.02 29.48 28.83
CA GLY A 583 17.58 28.69 27.73
C GLY A 583 19.05 28.99 27.44
N TRP A 584 19.62 30.10 27.92
CA TRP A 584 20.97 30.57 27.60
C TRP A 584 21.73 31.06 28.82
N ARG A 585 21.29 30.64 30.02
CA ARG A 585 21.88 31.00 31.31
C ARG A 585 23.38 30.70 31.43
N SER A 586 23.87 29.68 30.72
CA SER A 586 25.27 29.22 30.79
C SER A 586 26.28 30.24 30.25
N VAL A 587 25.83 31.25 29.51
CA VAL A 587 26.70 32.24 28.86
C VAL A 587 26.54 33.66 29.41
N LEU A 588 25.74 33.84 30.47
CA LEU A 588 25.55 35.15 31.11
C LEU A 588 26.80 35.55 31.94
N PRO A 589 26.97 36.82 32.31
CA PRO A 589 28.01 37.23 33.27
C PRO A 589 27.82 36.54 34.63
N GLU A 590 28.91 36.28 35.37
CA GLU A 590 28.89 35.52 36.62
C GLU A 590 27.83 36.01 37.62
N ASP A 591 27.76 37.32 37.84
CA ASP A 591 26.77 37.94 38.73
C ASP A 591 25.32 37.63 38.31
N ARG A 592 25.07 37.58 37.00
CA ARG A 592 23.74 37.32 36.45
C ARG A 592 23.42 35.82 36.43
N GLN A 593 24.40 34.97 36.19
CA GLN A 593 24.26 33.52 36.39
C GLN A 593 23.89 33.20 37.83
N ALA A 594 24.55 33.85 38.80
CA ALA A 594 24.23 33.72 40.21
C ALA A 594 22.79 34.16 40.52
N GLN A 595 22.34 35.28 39.94
CA GLN A 595 20.94 35.74 40.07
C GLN A 595 19.93 34.75 39.48
N VAL A 596 20.16 34.23 38.27
CA VAL A 596 19.27 33.22 37.66
C VAL A 596 19.29 31.92 38.46
N THR A 597 20.45 31.50 38.97
CA THR A 597 20.58 30.32 39.83
C THR A 597 19.81 30.50 41.14
N ALA A 598 19.90 31.67 41.77
CA ALA A 598 19.11 32.02 42.94
C ALA A 598 17.60 32.03 42.61
N ALA A 599 17.21 32.61 41.47
CA ALA A 599 15.83 32.63 41.00
C ALA A 599 15.26 31.22 40.76
N VAL A 600 16.08 30.30 40.22
CA VAL A 600 15.70 28.90 39.98
C VAL A 600 15.61 28.12 41.29
N LYS A 601 16.51 28.39 42.25
CA LYS A 601 16.43 27.83 43.61
C LYS A 601 15.15 28.27 44.31
N GLU A 602 14.68 29.49 44.03
CA GLU A 602 13.48 30.08 44.64
C GLU A 602 12.18 29.66 43.93
N LEU A 603 12.13 29.73 42.60
CA LEU A 603 10.91 29.54 41.79
C LEU A 603 10.83 28.17 41.08
N GLY A 604 11.87 27.36 41.17
CA GLY A 604 11.99 26.10 40.43
C GLY A 604 12.54 26.29 39.01
N ASP A 605 12.79 25.16 38.36
CA ASP A 605 13.32 25.10 37.00
C ASP A 605 12.20 25.30 35.94
N PRO A 606 12.31 26.29 35.02
CA PRO A 606 11.32 26.59 33.97
C PRO A 606 10.95 25.45 33.04
N ASP A 607 11.85 24.49 32.82
CA ASP A 607 11.59 23.31 31.98
C ASP A 607 11.25 22.08 32.82
N ALA A 608 11.07 22.21 34.15
CA ALA A 608 10.68 21.09 35.01
C ALA A 608 9.38 20.44 34.51
N TRP A 609 8.45 21.24 33.95
CA TRP A 609 7.23 20.72 33.35
C TRP A 609 7.50 19.95 32.04
N ARG A 610 8.42 20.42 31.17
CA ARG A 610 8.82 19.70 29.94
C ARG A 610 9.58 18.40 30.23
N ARG A 611 10.55 18.43 31.16
CA ARG A 611 11.23 17.21 31.64
C ARG A 611 10.29 16.27 32.39
N GLY A 612 9.22 16.78 33.00
CA GLY A 612 8.16 15.96 33.56
C GLY A 612 7.36 15.16 32.51
N PHE A 613 7.43 15.55 31.23
CA PHE A 613 6.85 14.79 30.11
C PHE A 613 7.90 13.95 29.33
N ASP A 614 9.18 14.34 29.30
CA ASP A 614 10.21 13.72 28.43
C ASP A 614 11.41 13.02 29.14
N GLU A 615 11.68 13.21 30.44
CA GLU A 615 12.75 12.47 31.15
C GLU A 615 12.17 11.24 31.88
N PRO A 616 12.66 10.02 31.60
CA PRO A 616 12.19 8.82 32.30
C PRO A 616 12.57 8.87 33.78
N GLU A 617 11.65 8.47 34.65
CA GLU A 617 11.89 8.32 36.08
C GLU A 617 13.08 7.38 36.33
N ALA A 618 14.01 7.75 37.20
CA ALA A 618 15.24 7.00 37.47
C ALA A 618 15.30 6.54 38.93
N PRO A 619 15.82 5.33 39.22
CA PRO A 619 16.03 4.90 40.59
C PRO A 619 17.06 5.82 41.30
N PRO A 620 16.97 5.96 42.63
CA PRO A 620 17.95 6.70 43.43
C PRO A 620 19.38 6.15 43.20
N PRO A 621 20.42 7.01 43.21
CA PRO A 621 21.81 6.59 43.06
C PRO A 621 22.26 5.53 44.08
N GLU A 622 21.64 5.52 45.27
CA GLU A 622 21.89 4.55 46.34
C GLU A 622 21.15 3.22 46.15
N ALA A 623 20.30 3.09 45.12
CA ALA A 623 19.63 1.83 44.82
C ALA A 623 20.67 0.73 44.57
N PRO A 624 20.58 -0.43 45.25
CA PRO A 624 21.43 -1.56 44.92
C PRO A 624 21.14 -2.01 43.49
N ASP A 625 22.15 -2.53 42.80
CA ASP A 625 21.94 -3.19 41.52
C ASP A 625 21.05 -4.42 41.74
N PHE A 626 19.77 -4.30 41.40
CA PHE A 626 18.79 -5.36 41.59
C PHE A 626 19.19 -6.65 40.88
N GLN A 627 20.01 -6.59 39.82
CA GLN A 627 20.44 -7.77 39.10
C GLN A 627 21.50 -8.58 39.88
N ALA A 628 22.36 -7.91 40.64
CA ALA A 628 23.53 -8.52 41.27
C ALA A 628 23.46 -8.61 42.81
N ALA A 629 22.70 -7.71 43.46
CA ALA A 629 22.64 -7.62 44.91
C ALA A 629 21.87 -8.79 45.55
N PRO A 630 22.24 -9.22 46.78
CA PRO A 630 21.46 -10.19 47.55
C PRO A 630 20.03 -9.70 47.82
N ILE A 631 19.05 -10.61 47.76
CA ILE A 631 17.63 -10.28 48.01
C ILE A 631 17.42 -9.60 49.37
N ASP A 632 18.18 -9.98 50.39
CA ASP A 632 18.14 -9.38 51.74
C ASP A 632 18.49 -7.89 51.72
N GLU A 633 19.48 -7.52 50.91
CA GLU A 633 19.92 -6.13 50.74
C GLU A 633 18.88 -5.32 49.96
N ILE A 634 18.33 -5.92 48.89
CA ILE A 634 17.25 -5.31 48.09
C ILE A 634 16.01 -5.05 48.96
N ILE A 635 15.56 -6.04 49.74
CA ILE A 635 14.39 -5.88 50.62
C ILE A 635 14.66 -4.84 51.70
N ALA A 636 15.83 -4.89 52.36
CA ALA A 636 16.18 -3.92 53.39
C ALA A 636 16.20 -2.48 52.84
N PHE A 637 16.74 -2.30 51.62
CA PHE A 637 16.72 -1.02 50.93
C PHE A 637 15.29 -0.56 50.64
N LEU A 638 14.46 -1.39 50.00
CA LEU A 638 13.08 -1.04 49.63
C LEU A 638 12.17 -0.79 50.85
N GLN A 639 12.45 -1.40 52.01
CA GLN A 639 11.75 -1.14 53.27
C GLN A 639 12.14 0.20 53.88
N ALA A 640 13.43 0.54 53.87
CA ALA A 640 13.97 1.72 54.52
C ALA A 640 13.85 2.98 53.66
N TRP A 641 13.91 2.84 52.34
CA TRP A 641 13.94 3.96 51.41
C TRP A 641 12.66 4.79 51.46
N ARG A 642 12.81 6.12 51.45
CA ARG A 642 11.72 7.09 51.37
C ARG A 642 12.10 8.16 50.35
N PRO A 643 11.16 8.63 49.52
CA PRO A 643 11.45 9.66 48.53
C PRO A 643 11.87 10.96 49.24
N SER A 644 12.95 11.58 48.77
CA SER A 644 13.36 12.89 49.23
C SER A 644 12.35 13.94 48.73
N PRO A 645 11.80 14.82 49.59
CA PRO A 645 10.92 15.91 49.17
C PRO A 645 11.59 16.86 48.16
N GLU A 646 12.93 16.89 48.12
CA GLU A 646 13.73 17.78 47.27
C GLU A 646 14.00 17.19 45.87
N GLU A 647 13.85 15.88 45.67
CA GLU A 647 14.26 15.17 44.44
C GLU A 647 13.06 14.55 43.71
N LYS A 648 12.31 15.39 42.96
CA LYS A 648 11.08 15.02 42.22
C LYS A 648 11.19 13.89 41.17
N ARG A 649 12.38 13.32 40.95
CA ARG A 649 12.68 12.33 39.89
C ARG A 649 12.95 10.92 40.41
N GLN A 650 13.21 10.75 41.70
CA GLN A 650 13.41 9.45 42.34
C GLN A 650 12.07 8.99 42.93
N THR A 651 11.33 8.23 42.14
CA THR A 651 10.00 7.78 42.52
C THR A 651 10.04 6.34 43.00
N MET A 652 9.07 6.00 43.85
CA MET A 652 8.76 4.62 44.16
C MET A 652 8.47 3.81 42.87
N THR A 653 7.83 4.45 41.88
CA THR A 653 7.54 3.89 40.56
C THR A 653 8.79 3.49 39.77
N ALA A 654 9.85 4.29 39.79
CA ALA A 654 11.12 3.98 39.14
C ALA A 654 11.80 2.74 39.75
N LEU A 655 11.88 2.69 41.08
CA LEU A 655 12.40 1.52 41.82
C LEU A 655 11.56 0.26 41.52
N ALA A 656 10.24 0.40 41.53
CA ALA A 656 9.34 -0.71 41.28
C ALA A 656 9.45 -1.21 39.82
N GLN A 657 9.64 -0.32 38.86
CA GLN A 657 9.85 -0.68 37.46
C GLN A 657 11.17 -1.42 37.26
N GLY A 658 12.26 -0.99 37.91
CA GLY A 658 13.52 -1.74 37.95
C GLY A 658 13.34 -3.15 38.50
N LEU A 659 12.59 -3.28 39.60
CA LEU A 659 12.29 -4.56 40.23
C LEU A 659 11.48 -5.49 39.31
N ARG A 660 10.49 -4.96 38.57
CA ARG A 660 9.72 -5.72 37.57
C ARG A 660 10.60 -6.28 36.46
N LEU A 661 11.51 -5.45 35.92
CA LEU A 661 12.40 -5.84 34.84
C LEU A 661 13.31 -6.99 35.28
N VAL A 662 13.99 -6.83 36.42
CA VAL A 662 14.92 -7.87 36.92
C VAL A 662 14.19 -9.15 37.32
N ALA A 663 13.00 -9.06 37.94
CA ALA A 663 12.19 -10.25 38.21
C ALA A 663 11.78 -11.00 36.92
N GLY A 664 11.62 -10.30 35.80
CA GLY A 664 11.40 -10.89 34.48
C GLY A 664 12.66 -11.48 33.83
N GLU A 665 13.83 -10.91 34.09
CA GLU A 665 15.12 -11.37 33.59
C GLU A 665 15.65 -12.59 34.35
N ASN A 666 15.59 -12.57 35.69
CA ASN A 666 16.07 -13.59 36.63
C ASN A 666 14.93 -14.25 37.43
N PRO A 667 13.91 -14.84 36.77
CA PRO A 667 12.68 -15.26 37.43
C PRO A 667 12.86 -16.38 38.45
N ALA A 668 13.74 -17.36 38.22
CA ALA A 668 13.97 -18.46 39.16
C ALA A 668 14.51 -17.96 40.52
N HIS A 669 15.41 -16.96 40.50
CA HIS A 669 15.99 -16.40 41.72
C HIS A 669 14.96 -15.59 42.52
N TYR A 670 14.19 -14.76 41.83
CA TYR A 670 13.15 -13.92 42.45
C TYR A 670 11.94 -14.72 42.91
N SER A 671 11.51 -15.74 42.17
CA SER A 671 10.40 -16.61 42.55
C SER A 671 10.73 -17.48 43.77
N ALA A 672 11.95 -18.02 43.88
CA ALA A 672 12.39 -18.79 45.05
C ALA A 672 12.40 -17.95 46.34
N ASN A 673 12.60 -16.63 46.21
CA ASN A 673 12.58 -15.69 47.33
C ASN A 673 11.28 -14.87 47.41
N ALA A 674 10.29 -15.13 46.55
CA ALA A 674 9.08 -14.33 46.41
C ALA A 674 8.32 -14.10 47.74
N PRO A 675 8.18 -15.08 48.66
CA PRO A 675 7.44 -14.88 49.91
C PRO A 675 8.00 -13.75 50.78
N ARG A 676 9.29 -13.47 50.65
CA ARG A 676 10.01 -12.46 51.45
C ARG A 676 9.63 -11.03 51.05
N PHE A 677 9.15 -10.83 49.82
CA PHE A 677 8.70 -9.53 49.34
C PHE A 677 7.32 -9.13 49.89
N ALA A 678 6.56 -10.06 50.49
CA ALA A 678 5.18 -9.80 50.94
C ALA A 678 5.05 -8.66 51.98
N GLY A 679 6.13 -8.35 52.71
CA GLY A 679 6.17 -7.25 53.69
C GLY A 679 6.55 -5.88 53.12
N LEU A 680 6.71 -5.75 51.80
CA LEU A 680 7.01 -4.47 51.14
C LEU A 680 5.73 -3.68 50.84
N PRO A 681 5.86 -2.36 50.59
CA PRO A 681 4.82 -1.55 49.94
C PRO A 681 4.21 -2.23 48.69
N LEU A 682 2.91 -2.03 48.45
CA LEU A 682 2.13 -2.81 47.49
C LEU A 682 2.63 -2.72 46.07
N LEU A 683 3.05 -1.54 45.63
CA LEU A 683 3.55 -1.33 44.29
C LEU A 683 4.79 -2.21 44.01
N TYR A 684 5.70 -2.38 44.99
CA TYR A 684 6.85 -3.28 44.81
C TYR A 684 6.41 -4.74 44.69
N VAL A 685 5.49 -5.18 45.56
CA VAL A 685 4.94 -6.55 45.51
C VAL A 685 4.26 -6.81 44.17
N ARG A 686 3.42 -5.88 43.72
CA ARG A 686 2.74 -5.91 42.41
C ARG A 686 3.75 -6.02 41.27
N ARG A 687 4.81 -5.22 41.26
CA ARG A 687 5.82 -5.23 40.20
C ARG A 687 6.64 -6.53 40.15
N VAL A 688 6.93 -7.14 41.30
CA VAL A 688 7.51 -8.51 41.34
C VAL A 688 6.56 -9.52 40.70
N LEU A 689 5.27 -9.50 41.08
CA LEU A 689 4.26 -10.39 40.50
C LEU A 689 4.13 -10.22 38.99
N GLU A 690 4.06 -8.99 38.48
CA GLU A 690 4.01 -8.67 37.05
C GLU A 690 5.28 -9.13 36.31
N GLY A 691 6.46 -9.02 36.94
CA GLY A 691 7.73 -9.50 36.37
C GLY A 691 7.77 -11.02 36.25
N LEU A 692 7.32 -11.73 37.28
CA LEU A 692 7.19 -13.19 37.28
C LEU A 692 6.11 -13.67 36.29
N GLU A 693 4.99 -12.95 36.17
CA GLU A 693 3.94 -13.25 35.21
C GLU A 693 4.49 -13.14 33.78
N ASN A 694 5.19 -12.04 33.47
CA ASN A 694 5.86 -11.85 32.19
C ASN A 694 6.84 -12.97 31.88
N ALA A 695 7.65 -13.41 32.86
CA ALA A 695 8.58 -14.52 32.69
C ALA A 695 7.86 -15.85 32.41
N SER A 696 6.78 -16.13 33.14
CA SER A 696 5.94 -17.32 32.97
C SER A 696 5.27 -17.37 31.59
N ASN A 697 4.67 -16.25 31.14
CA ASN A 697 4.09 -16.14 29.80
C ASN A 697 5.14 -16.36 28.69
N ASN A 698 6.39 -15.94 28.93
CA ASN A 698 7.54 -16.19 28.05
C ASN A 698 8.18 -17.58 28.24
N ARG A 699 7.54 -18.50 28.97
CA ARG A 699 7.98 -19.89 29.21
C ARG A 699 9.35 -19.99 29.89
N LYS A 700 9.75 -19.01 30.69
CA LYS A 700 10.92 -19.12 31.57
C LYS A 700 10.56 -19.94 32.81
N SER A 701 11.56 -20.62 33.40
CA SER A 701 11.37 -21.42 34.61
C SER A 701 11.23 -20.54 35.85
N LEU A 702 10.25 -20.85 36.69
CA LEU A 702 10.01 -20.24 38.00
C LEU A 702 10.05 -21.32 39.08
N ASP A 703 10.41 -20.91 40.29
CA ASP A 703 10.10 -21.64 41.51
C ASP A 703 8.63 -21.36 41.88
N TRP A 704 7.76 -22.31 41.53
CA TRP A 704 6.33 -22.18 41.78
C TRP A 704 5.96 -22.29 43.26
N ASP A 705 6.80 -22.91 44.10
CA ASP A 705 6.52 -23.02 45.53
C ASP A 705 6.59 -21.64 46.17
N GLY A 706 7.66 -20.88 45.89
CA GLY A 706 7.80 -19.50 46.36
C GLY A 706 6.80 -18.54 45.72
N ALA A 707 6.55 -18.67 44.41
CA ALA A 707 5.59 -17.82 43.71
C ALA A 707 4.15 -18.00 44.21
N VAL A 708 3.68 -19.24 44.42
CA VAL A 708 2.32 -19.53 44.93
C VAL A 708 2.17 -19.05 46.38
N GLN A 709 3.23 -19.14 47.20
CA GLN A 709 3.22 -18.60 48.55
C GLN A 709 3.07 -17.07 48.57
N LEU A 710 3.75 -16.33 47.68
CA LEU A 710 3.55 -14.88 47.56
C LEU A 710 2.12 -14.55 47.10
N VAL A 711 1.61 -15.26 46.09
CA VAL A 711 0.22 -15.14 45.64
C VAL A 711 -0.76 -15.39 46.80
N ALA A 712 -0.50 -16.40 47.62
CA ALA A 712 -1.32 -16.72 48.78
C ALA A 712 -1.35 -15.58 49.79
N SER A 713 -0.18 -15.03 50.15
CA SER A 713 -0.06 -13.90 51.06
C SER A 713 -0.85 -12.68 50.59
N VAL A 714 -0.80 -12.37 49.29
CA VAL A 714 -1.52 -11.22 48.71
C VAL A 714 -3.03 -11.46 48.67
N ILE A 715 -3.50 -12.60 48.14
CA ILE A 715 -4.93 -12.90 48.01
C ILE A 715 -5.60 -13.04 49.39
N GLN A 716 -4.90 -13.59 50.39
CA GLN A 716 -5.47 -13.82 51.72
C GLN A 716 -5.45 -12.59 52.62
N SER A 717 -4.59 -11.60 52.35
CA SER A 717 -4.50 -10.38 53.17
C SER A 717 -5.84 -9.63 53.26
N THR A 718 -6.20 -9.22 54.49
CA THR A 718 -7.44 -8.46 54.80
C THR A 718 -7.17 -7.03 55.26
N GLU A 719 -5.92 -6.71 55.60
CA GLU A 719 -5.50 -5.41 56.10
C GLU A 719 -4.24 -4.97 55.37
N HIS A 720 -4.28 -3.78 54.77
CA HIS A 720 -3.09 -3.13 54.24
C HIS A 720 -2.99 -1.72 54.83
N VAL A 721 -1.83 -1.42 55.41
CA VAL A 721 -1.50 -0.08 55.89
C VAL A 721 -0.79 0.63 54.73
N PRO A 722 -1.41 1.67 54.14
CA PRO A 722 -0.76 2.43 53.07
C PRO A 722 0.63 2.87 53.53
N SER A 723 1.64 2.69 52.68
CA SER A 723 3.01 3.07 53.02
C SER A 723 3.19 4.57 53.27
N GLY A 724 2.22 5.39 52.81
CA GLY A 724 2.28 6.84 52.83
C GLY A 724 3.29 7.41 51.83
N ILE A 725 3.88 6.57 50.98
CA ILE A 725 4.83 6.95 49.94
C ILE A 725 4.07 7.35 48.67
N GLU A 726 4.43 8.49 48.09
CA GLU A 726 3.85 8.95 46.83
C GLU A 726 4.15 7.96 45.69
N GLY A 727 3.11 7.56 44.96
CA GLY A 727 3.19 6.59 43.87
C GLY A 727 2.84 5.15 44.25
N ASP A 728 2.74 4.79 45.54
CA ASP A 728 2.29 3.46 45.97
C ASP A 728 0.84 3.18 45.56
N ASP A 729 0.48 1.89 45.45
CA ASP A 729 -0.91 1.51 45.22
C ASP A 729 -1.77 1.90 46.45
N ALA A 730 -2.83 2.68 46.22
CA ALA A 730 -3.70 3.19 47.28
C ALA A 730 -4.47 2.06 48.02
N ASP A 731 -4.69 0.95 47.33
CA ASP A 731 -5.32 -0.24 47.86
C ASP A 731 -4.72 -1.51 47.23
N ILE A 732 -5.03 -2.66 47.84
CA ILE A 732 -4.46 -3.95 47.46
C ILE A 732 -4.98 -4.48 46.10
N SER A 733 -6.05 -3.91 45.53
CA SER A 733 -6.77 -4.49 44.39
C SER A 733 -5.88 -4.73 43.17
N TRP A 734 -4.98 -3.80 42.86
CA TRP A 734 -4.03 -3.96 41.75
C TRP A 734 -3.01 -5.07 42.01
N CYS A 735 -2.54 -5.20 43.25
CA CYS A 735 -1.64 -6.26 43.67
C CYS A 735 -2.33 -7.64 43.63
N VAL A 736 -3.59 -7.73 44.10
CA VAL A 736 -4.40 -8.95 44.01
C VAL A 736 -4.62 -9.34 42.54
N LYS A 737 -4.91 -8.38 41.67
CA LYS A 737 -5.06 -8.63 40.23
C LYS A 737 -3.78 -9.15 39.59
N ALA A 738 -2.61 -8.60 39.94
CA ALA A 738 -1.32 -9.12 39.50
C ALA A 738 -1.04 -10.54 40.03
N ALA A 739 -1.43 -10.83 41.27
CA ALA A 739 -1.32 -12.17 41.85
C ALA A 739 -2.20 -13.19 41.11
N ALA A 740 -3.44 -12.81 40.79
CA ALA A 740 -4.35 -13.60 39.98
C ALA A 740 -3.83 -13.84 38.55
N ALA A 741 -3.24 -12.83 37.93
CA ALA A 741 -2.64 -12.93 36.59
C ALA A 741 -1.42 -13.87 36.56
N LEU A 742 -0.52 -13.78 37.56
CA LEU A 742 0.57 -14.74 37.74
C LEU A 742 0.04 -16.16 37.92
N LEU A 743 -0.98 -16.36 38.76
CA LEU A 743 -1.62 -17.66 38.94
C LEU A 743 -2.19 -18.19 37.63
N ALA A 744 -2.90 -17.37 36.86
CA ALA A 744 -3.44 -17.73 35.55
C ALA A 744 -2.33 -18.15 34.57
N SER A 745 -1.22 -17.41 34.54
CA SER A 745 -0.07 -17.73 33.68
C SER A 745 0.50 -19.12 33.99
N GLY A 746 0.57 -19.51 35.27
CA GLY A 746 1.05 -20.82 35.70
C GLY A 746 0.09 -21.95 35.35
N LEU A 747 -1.21 -21.76 35.59
CA LEU A 747 -2.24 -22.76 35.29
C LEU A 747 -2.35 -23.05 33.79
N ARG A 748 -2.19 -22.04 32.93
CA ARG A 748 -2.18 -22.20 31.47
C ARG A 748 -1.08 -23.14 30.96
N GLN A 749 0.01 -23.31 31.72
CA GLN A 749 1.11 -24.21 31.35
C GLN A 749 0.84 -25.70 31.66
N GLY A 750 -0.28 -26.02 32.31
CA GLY A 750 -0.63 -27.40 32.67
C GLY A 750 0.44 -28.05 33.55
N ALA A 751 0.85 -29.29 33.22
CA ALA A 751 1.86 -30.03 33.98
C ALA A 751 3.27 -29.40 34.00
N LYS A 752 3.54 -28.40 33.15
CA LYS A 752 4.83 -27.68 33.13
C LYS A 752 4.85 -26.42 33.99
N GLY A 753 3.69 -26.02 34.52
CA GLY A 753 3.53 -24.84 35.36
C GLY A 753 3.58 -25.21 36.85
N ILE A 754 2.55 -24.76 37.58
CA ILE A 754 2.42 -24.98 39.02
C ILE A 754 2.34 -26.48 39.33
N SER A 755 3.09 -26.92 40.34
CA SER A 755 3.08 -28.31 40.81
C SER A 755 1.71 -28.69 41.38
N PHE A 756 1.22 -29.88 41.04
CA PHE A 756 -0.05 -30.43 41.54
C PHE A 756 -0.10 -30.61 43.07
N ALA A 757 1.06 -30.59 43.73
CA ALA A 757 1.14 -30.53 45.20
C ALA A 757 0.39 -29.31 45.79
N HIS A 758 0.23 -28.24 45.01
CA HIS A 758 -0.50 -27.03 45.42
C HIS A 758 -2.00 -27.08 45.10
N ALA A 759 -2.55 -28.20 44.64
CA ALA A 759 -3.95 -28.28 44.17
C ALA A 759 -4.98 -27.75 45.16
N GLU A 760 -4.86 -28.13 46.43
CA GLU A 760 -5.77 -27.67 47.48
C GLU A 760 -5.61 -26.16 47.74
N LEU A 761 -4.37 -25.68 47.83
CA LEU A 761 -4.06 -24.27 48.07
C LEU A 761 -4.57 -23.40 46.92
N VAL A 762 -4.25 -23.74 45.67
CA VAL A 762 -4.68 -23.02 44.47
C VAL A 762 -6.20 -22.94 44.40
N THR A 763 -6.92 -24.05 44.60
CA THR A 763 -8.39 -24.08 44.58
C THR A 763 -8.99 -23.14 45.63
N ARG A 764 -8.39 -23.11 46.83
CA ARG A 764 -8.78 -22.22 47.93
C ARG A 764 -8.50 -20.75 47.58
N LEU A 765 -7.36 -20.45 46.96
CA LEU A 765 -7.00 -19.09 46.54
C LEU A 765 -7.93 -18.55 45.46
N VAL A 766 -8.30 -19.36 44.46
CA VAL A 766 -9.28 -18.96 43.43
C VAL A 766 -10.63 -18.65 44.07
N SER A 767 -11.09 -19.47 45.01
CA SER A 767 -12.35 -19.23 45.73
C SER A 767 -12.29 -17.94 46.58
N ALA A 768 -11.17 -17.71 47.28
CA ALA A 768 -10.96 -16.50 48.08
C ALA A 768 -10.89 -15.24 47.21
N PHE A 769 -10.24 -15.32 46.04
CA PHE A 769 -10.17 -14.21 45.09
C PHE A 769 -11.55 -13.88 44.53
N TYR A 770 -12.34 -14.88 44.13
CA TYR A 770 -13.71 -14.69 43.67
C TYR A 770 -14.59 -14.00 44.72
N GLN A 771 -14.50 -14.40 45.99
CA GLN A 771 -15.27 -13.77 47.08
C GLN A 771 -14.91 -12.29 47.31
N LYS A 772 -13.67 -11.89 47.00
CA LYS A 772 -13.20 -10.51 47.13
C LYS A 772 -13.43 -9.66 45.88
N ALA A 773 -13.74 -10.28 44.74
CA ALA A 773 -13.88 -9.56 43.47
C ALA A 773 -15.13 -8.66 43.48
N PRO A 774 -15.02 -7.37 43.08
CA PRO A 774 -16.16 -6.48 42.99
C PRO A 774 -17.16 -6.95 41.93
N ARG A 775 -18.45 -6.72 42.18
CA ARG A 775 -19.53 -7.05 41.23
C ARG A 775 -19.58 -6.11 40.02
N LEU A 776 -19.14 -4.87 40.20
CA LEU A 776 -19.08 -3.83 39.17
C LEU A 776 -17.67 -3.77 38.56
N PRO A 777 -17.54 -3.49 37.24
CA PRO A 777 -16.24 -3.24 36.62
C PRO A 777 -15.51 -2.07 37.29
N GLU A 778 -14.20 -2.22 37.46
CA GLU A 778 -13.36 -1.27 38.19
C GLU A 778 -12.87 -0.11 37.30
N SER A 779 -12.88 -0.29 35.98
CA SER A 779 -12.39 0.71 35.01
C SER A 779 -13.51 1.59 34.46
N THR A 780 -13.28 2.90 34.39
CA THR A 780 -14.18 3.87 33.74
C THR A 780 -14.24 3.70 32.22
N SER A 781 -13.22 3.08 31.61
CA SER A 781 -13.18 2.77 30.16
C SER A 781 -13.73 1.37 29.82
N TYR A 782 -14.35 0.68 30.78
CA TYR A 782 -14.86 -0.68 30.57
C TYR A 782 -15.83 -0.78 29.39
N GLU A 783 -16.79 0.13 29.28
CA GLU A 783 -17.79 0.07 28.18
C GLU A 783 -17.16 0.22 26.79
N GLU A 784 -16.14 1.06 26.67
CA GLU A 784 -15.40 1.24 25.42
C GLU A 784 -14.62 -0.04 25.06
N SER A 785 -13.88 -0.57 26.03
CA SER A 785 -13.14 -1.82 25.86
C SER A 785 -14.08 -3.00 25.53
N TYR A 786 -15.25 -3.06 26.17
CA TYR A 786 -16.22 -4.12 25.99
C TYR A 786 -16.89 -4.07 24.61
N ARG A 787 -17.14 -2.87 24.06
CA ARG A 787 -17.65 -2.71 22.69
C ARG A 787 -16.68 -3.25 21.64
N SER A 788 -15.38 -3.03 21.85
CA SER A 788 -14.33 -3.53 20.95
C SER A 788 -14.06 -5.03 21.13
N SER A 789 -13.86 -5.50 22.37
CA SER A 789 -13.65 -6.92 22.67
C SER A 789 -14.28 -7.32 24.01
N PRO A 790 -15.47 -7.97 23.98
CA PRO A 790 -16.16 -8.41 25.19
C PRO A 790 -15.31 -9.30 26.10
N PHE A 791 -14.55 -10.24 25.52
CA PHE A 791 -13.71 -11.16 26.27
C PHE A 791 -12.55 -10.45 26.98
N PHE A 792 -11.75 -9.63 26.27
CA PHE A 792 -10.61 -8.95 26.89
C PHE A 792 -11.04 -7.91 27.93
N ALA A 793 -12.16 -7.21 27.68
CA ALA A 793 -12.73 -6.30 28.66
C ALA A 793 -13.18 -7.04 29.92
N ALA A 794 -13.86 -8.17 29.77
CA ALA A 794 -14.27 -9.01 30.91
C ALA A 794 -13.08 -9.58 31.67
N GLN A 795 -12.09 -10.14 30.97
CA GLN A 795 -10.82 -10.62 31.54
C GLN A 795 -10.08 -9.52 32.29
N GLY A 796 -10.19 -8.27 31.84
CA GLY A 796 -9.64 -7.09 32.48
C GLY A 796 -10.25 -6.75 33.84
N THR A 797 -11.40 -7.33 34.22
CA THR A 797 -12.01 -7.14 35.54
C THR A 797 -11.58 -8.24 36.51
N ALA A 798 -11.53 -7.97 37.83
CA ALA A 798 -11.21 -9.01 38.80
C ALA A 798 -12.28 -10.13 38.82
N ARG A 799 -13.55 -9.76 38.59
CA ARG A 799 -14.67 -10.71 38.47
C ARG A 799 -14.49 -11.68 37.30
N GLY A 800 -14.15 -11.16 36.11
CA GLY A 800 -13.89 -12.00 34.94
C GLY A 800 -12.63 -12.84 35.09
N MET A 801 -11.54 -12.29 35.62
CA MET A 801 -10.31 -13.04 35.92
C MET A 801 -10.58 -14.19 36.91
N ALA A 802 -11.43 -13.99 37.91
CA ALA A 802 -11.79 -15.04 38.87
C ALA A 802 -12.51 -16.22 38.18
N VAL A 803 -13.44 -15.92 37.26
CA VAL A 803 -14.14 -16.95 36.46
C VAL A 803 -13.18 -17.65 35.51
N GLU A 804 -12.21 -16.94 34.92
CA GLU A 804 -11.19 -17.57 34.08
C GLU A 804 -10.33 -18.53 34.90
N LEU A 805 -9.89 -18.13 36.09
CA LEU A 805 -9.11 -18.98 36.99
C LEU A 805 -9.84 -20.27 37.35
N VAL A 806 -11.17 -20.23 37.54
CA VAL A 806 -11.98 -21.44 37.75
C VAL A 806 -11.79 -22.43 36.60
N VAL A 807 -11.90 -21.96 35.36
CA VAL A 807 -11.72 -22.81 34.17
C VAL A 807 -10.27 -23.30 34.05
N LEU A 808 -9.30 -22.44 34.32
CA LEU A 808 -7.88 -22.80 34.25
C LEU A 808 -7.49 -23.85 35.29
N VAL A 809 -8.11 -23.85 36.48
CA VAL A 809 -7.91 -24.92 37.48
C VAL A 809 -8.43 -26.26 36.97
N LEU A 810 -9.60 -26.30 36.31
CA LEU A 810 -10.11 -27.53 35.69
C LEU A 810 -9.12 -28.07 34.65
N PHE A 811 -8.63 -27.18 33.77
CA PHE A 811 -7.64 -27.55 32.77
C PHE A 811 -6.35 -28.05 33.38
N TRP A 812 -5.80 -27.35 34.36
CA TRP A 812 -4.56 -27.72 35.02
C TRP A 812 -4.68 -29.08 35.71
N LEU A 813 -5.71 -29.28 36.56
CA LEU A 813 -5.95 -30.56 37.25
C LEU A 813 -6.26 -31.71 36.29
N SER A 814 -6.78 -31.44 35.09
CA SER A 814 -6.95 -32.47 34.05
C SER A 814 -5.63 -33.03 33.52
N LYS A 815 -4.49 -32.41 33.83
CA LYS A 815 -3.14 -32.86 33.45
C LYS A 815 -2.43 -33.66 34.54
N ASP A 816 -3.06 -33.88 35.70
CA ASP A 816 -2.57 -34.75 36.75
C ASP A 816 -3.11 -36.18 36.58
N ASP A 817 -2.34 -37.04 35.91
CA ASP A 817 -2.72 -38.45 35.66
C ASP A 817 -2.98 -39.25 36.95
N SER A 818 -2.43 -38.81 38.08
CA SER A 818 -2.62 -39.45 39.39
C SER A 818 -3.87 -38.97 40.12
N GLY A 819 -4.36 -37.78 39.78
CA GLY A 819 -5.47 -37.12 40.44
C GLY A 819 -6.86 -37.59 39.97
N PRO A 820 -7.91 -37.40 40.78
CA PRO A 820 -9.28 -37.80 40.44
C PRO A 820 -9.84 -37.05 39.22
N ILE A 821 -9.31 -35.86 38.92
CA ILE A 821 -9.68 -35.05 37.76
C ILE A 821 -8.98 -35.56 36.49
N GLY A 822 -7.67 -35.80 36.50
CA GLY A 822 -6.98 -36.35 35.33
C GLY A 822 -7.41 -37.77 34.96
N GLN A 823 -7.84 -38.59 35.93
CA GLN A 823 -8.45 -39.90 35.66
C GLN A 823 -9.84 -39.82 35.01
N ALA A 824 -10.59 -38.73 35.24
CA ALA A 824 -11.93 -38.54 34.70
C ALA A 824 -12.18 -37.07 34.35
N PRO A 825 -11.48 -36.51 33.34
CA PRO A 825 -11.52 -35.08 33.06
C PRO A 825 -12.89 -34.61 32.58
N ARG A 826 -13.69 -35.51 31.99
CA ARG A 826 -15.07 -35.21 31.55
C ARG A 826 -16.10 -35.06 32.68
N ALA A 827 -15.70 -35.35 33.92
CA ALA A 827 -16.51 -35.14 35.12
C ALA A 827 -15.80 -34.14 36.08
N ALA A 828 -14.91 -33.29 35.55
CA ALA A 828 -14.08 -32.41 36.37
C ALA A 828 -14.92 -31.39 37.16
N LEU A 829 -15.92 -30.80 36.51
CA LEU A 829 -16.79 -29.80 37.15
C LEU A 829 -17.68 -30.42 38.22
N GLU A 830 -18.22 -31.62 37.97
CA GLU A 830 -18.98 -32.41 38.96
C GLU A 830 -18.14 -32.70 40.22
N LYS A 831 -16.86 -33.07 40.04
CA LYS A 831 -15.93 -33.41 41.13
C LYS A 831 -15.41 -32.20 41.91
N LEU A 832 -15.65 -30.97 41.43
CA LEU A 832 -15.25 -29.72 42.09
C LEU A 832 -16.47 -28.83 42.37
N PRO A 833 -17.38 -29.25 43.29
CA PRO A 833 -18.66 -28.58 43.50
C PRO A 833 -18.53 -27.11 43.96
N ALA A 834 -17.45 -26.75 44.65
CA ALA A 834 -17.19 -25.36 45.04
C ALA A 834 -16.94 -24.44 43.83
N LEU A 835 -16.18 -24.91 42.83
CA LEU A 835 -15.91 -24.15 41.62
C LEU A 835 -17.12 -24.14 40.67
N ARG A 836 -17.87 -25.24 40.63
CA ARG A 836 -19.16 -25.33 39.94
C ARG A 836 -20.16 -24.32 40.46
N ALA A 837 -20.28 -24.18 41.78
CA ALA A 837 -21.19 -23.22 42.41
C ALA A 837 -20.86 -21.77 42.03
N ILE A 838 -19.58 -21.43 41.79
CA ILE A 838 -19.17 -20.12 41.28
C ILE A 838 -19.75 -19.88 39.89
N LEU A 839 -19.58 -20.82 38.95
CA LEU A 839 -20.12 -20.69 37.60
C LEU A 839 -21.65 -20.59 37.61
N GLU A 840 -22.34 -21.40 38.41
CA GLU A 840 -23.80 -21.36 38.54
C GLU A 840 -24.30 -20.03 39.14
N ALA A 841 -23.61 -19.49 40.15
CA ALA A 841 -23.94 -18.18 40.72
C ALA A 841 -23.74 -17.03 39.72
N GLU A 842 -22.70 -17.10 38.90
CA GLU A 842 -22.43 -16.11 37.86
C GLU A 842 -23.41 -16.19 36.68
N LEU A 843 -23.89 -17.38 36.34
CA LEU A 843 -24.95 -17.57 35.35
C LEU A 843 -26.33 -17.14 35.89
N ALA A 844 -26.57 -17.24 37.19
CA ALA A 844 -27.83 -16.78 37.79
C ALA A 844 -27.97 -15.25 37.80
N ASP A 845 -26.88 -14.49 37.64
CA ASP A 845 -26.92 -13.02 37.59
C ASP A 845 -27.49 -12.52 36.25
N ASP A 846 -28.70 -11.97 36.29
CA ASP A 846 -29.44 -11.39 35.17
C ASP A 846 -29.29 -9.86 35.06
N THR A 847 -28.43 -9.25 35.88
CA THR A 847 -28.16 -7.81 35.82
C THR A 847 -27.26 -7.45 34.63
N PRO A 848 -27.15 -6.17 34.24
CA PRO A 848 -26.27 -5.74 33.15
C PRO A 848 -24.78 -6.08 33.35
N THR A 849 -24.32 -6.36 34.58
CA THR A 849 -22.94 -6.75 34.86
C THR A 849 -22.72 -8.26 34.76
N GLY A 850 -23.80 -9.05 34.69
CA GLY A 850 -23.78 -10.50 34.42
C GLY A 850 -23.20 -10.86 33.04
N ARG A 851 -22.97 -9.87 32.16
CA ARG A 851 -22.24 -10.04 30.88
C ARG A 851 -20.73 -10.29 31.06
N VAL A 852 -20.14 -9.78 32.14
CA VAL A 852 -18.70 -9.96 32.45
C VAL A 852 -18.33 -11.46 32.56
N PRO A 853 -18.91 -12.24 33.49
CA PRO A 853 -18.56 -13.66 33.62
C PRO A 853 -18.96 -14.47 32.38
N ARG A 854 -20.07 -14.11 31.72
CA ARG A 854 -20.57 -14.78 30.50
C ARG A 854 -19.61 -14.66 29.32
N ALA A 855 -18.97 -13.51 29.14
CA ALA A 855 -17.95 -13.35 28.12
C ALA A 855 -16.75 -14.30 28.34
N VAL A 856 -16.31 -14.45 29.60
CA VAL A 856 -15.26 -15.41 29.96
C VAL A 856 -15.72 -16.86 29.74
N ILE A 857 -16.95 -17.21 30.16
CA ILE A 857 -17.51 -18.54 29.94
C ILE A 857 -17.61 -18.86 28.44
N GLY A 858 -18.07 -17.89 27.63
CA GLY A 858 -18.17 -18.01 26.18
C GLY A 858 -16.83 -18.34 25.51
N ARG A 859 -15.76 -17.65 25.92
CA ARG A 859 -14.38 -17.94 25.47
C ARG A 859 -13.97 -19.39 25.70
N TYR A 860 -14.46 -20.01 26.77
CA TYR A 860 -14.05 -21.34 27.23
C TYR A 860 -15.15 -22.40 27.05
N LEU A 861 -16.14 -22.15 26.19
CA LEU A 861 -17.31 -23.01 26.09
C LEU A 861 -16.97 -24.43 25.61
N ASN A 862 -16.04 -24.60 24.66
CA ASN A 862 -15.53 -25.92 24.27
C ASN A 862 -14.87 -26.67 25.44
N TRP A 863 -14.12 -25.95 26.28
CA TRP A 863 -13.46 -26.55 27.45
C TRP A 863 -14.47 -26.99 28.49
N LEU A 864 -15.45 -26.14 28.80
CA LEU A 864 -16.51 -26.47 29.74
C LEU A 864 -17.36 -27.66 29.26
N LEU A 865 -17.65 -27.73 27.95
CA LEU A 865 -18.34 -28.88 27.37
C LEU A 865 -17.52 -30.16 27.52
N PHE A 866 -16.20 -30.09 27.33
CA PHE A 866 -15.31 -31.22 27.55
C PHE A 866 -15.25 -31.63 29.03
N PHE A 867 -15.22 -30.67 29.96
CA PHE A 867 -15.07 -30.92 31.39
C PHE A 867 -16.35 -31.38 32.10
N ASP A 868 -17.53 -31.02 31.58
CA ASP A 868 -18.84 -31.52 32.01
C ASP A 868 -19.92 -31.21 30.95
N GLU A 869 -20.13 -32.14 30.03
CA GLU A 869 -21.11 -31.99 28.95
C GLU A 869 -22.55 -31.85 29.48
N ALA A 870 -22.88 -32.60 30.53
CA ALA A 870 -24.23 -32.63 31.10
C ALA A 870 -24.59 -31.28 31.75
N TRP A 871 -23.62 -30.63 32.39
CA TRP A 871 -23.78 -29.29 32.94
C TRP A 871 -24.03 -28.25 31.84
N VAL A 872 -23.19 -28.21 30.79
CA VAL A 872 -23.38 -27.22 29.70
C VAL A 872 -24.74 -27.39 29.02
N ARG A 873 -25.16 -28.63 28.76
CA ARG A 873 -26.48 -28.89 28.15
C ARG A 873 -27.64 -28.45 29.03
N ARG A 874 -27.52 -28.61 30.36
CA ARG A 874 -28.54 -28.19 31.32
C ARG A 874 -28.67 -26.66 31.38
N HIS A 875 -27.56 -25.95 31.29
CA HIS A 875 -27.51 -24.49 31.43
C HIS A 875 -27.49 -23.74 30.09
N ILE A 876 -27.71 -24.41 28.95
CA ILE A 876 -27.57 -23.78 27.62
C ILE A 876 -28.52 -22.58 27.43
N THR A 877 -29.72 -22.62 28.01
CA THR A 877 -30.70 -21.52 27.96
C THR A 877 -30.34 -20.33 28.86
N GLU A 878 -29.50 -20.54 29.88
CA GLU A 878 -28.97 -19.49 30.77
C GLU A 878 -27.69 -18.87 30.19
N LEU A 879 -26.90 -19.68 29.48
CA LEU A 879 -25.71 -19.27 28.73
C LEU A 879 -26.08 -18.43 27.51
N LEU A 880 -27.15 -18.81 26.81
CA LEU A 880 -27.65 -18.17 25.59
C LEU A 880 -29.13 -17.79 25.76
N PRO A 881 -29.47 -16.83 26.63
CA PRO A 881 -30.85 -16.46 26.89
C PRO A 881 -31.51 -15.86 25.64
N ALA A 882 -32.75 -16.28 25.35
CA ALA A 882 -33.46 -15.84 24.15
C ALA A 882 -33.96 -14.39 24.24
N ILE A 883 -34.25 -13.90 25.45
CA ILE A 883 -34.85 -12.59 25.71
C ILE A 883 -33.78 -11.51 25.93
N ASP A 884 -32.81 -11.77 26.81
CA ASP A 884 -31.72 -10.82 27.09
C ASP A 884 -30.60 -10.96 26.06
N LEU A 885 -30.66 -10.12 25.02
CA LEU A 885 -29.68 -10.12 23.94
C LEU A 885 -28.28 -9.69 24.43
N SER A 886 -28.18 -8.86 25.46
CA SER A 886 -26.89 -8.39 26.00
C SER A 886 -26.13 -9.53 26.66
N LEU A 887 -26.81 -10.31 27.50
CA LEU A 887 -26.23 -11.48 28.16
C LEU A 887 -25.91 -12.60 27.16
N ARG A 888 -26.80 -12.82 26.18
CA ARG A 888 -26.57 -13.77 25.10
C ARG A 888 -25.36 -13.41 24.26
N ASP A 889 -25.27 -12.16 23.82
CA ASP A 889 -24.19 -11.67 22.97
C ASP A 889 -22.85 -11.72 23.70
N ALA A 890 -22.82 -11.52 25.01
CA ALA A 890 -21.61 -11.69 25.82
C ALA A 890 -20.99 -13.09 25.67
N THR A 891 -21.81 -14.14 25.89
CA THR A 891 -21.39 -15.54 25.72
C THR A 891 -21.09 -15.84 24.25
N TRP A 892 -22.00 -15.46 23.34
CA TRP A 892 -21.94 -15.82 21.94
C TRP A 892 -20.75 -15.19 21.21
N ILE A 893 -20.56 -13.87 21.31
CA ILE A 893 -19.49 -13.16 20.61
C ILE A 893 -18.13 -13.64 21.14
N SER A 894 -18.01 -13.90 22.45
CA SER A 894 -16.77 -14.42 23.02
C SER A 894 -16.46 -15.85 22.57
N HIS A 895 -17.48 -16.70 22.43
CA HIS A 895 -17.34 -18.03 21.84
C HIS A 895 -16.90 -17.96 20.37
N LEU A 896 -17.58 -17.11 19.59
CA LEU A 896 -17.31 -16.94 18.17
C LEU A 896 -15.90 -16.39 17.92
N ALA A 897 -15.56 -15.28 18.57
CA ALA A 897 -14.34 -14.53 18.31
C ALA A 897 -13.09 -15.12 18.97
N ASN A 898 -13.21 -15.79 20.12
CA ASN A 898 -12.04 -16.14 20.93
C ASN A 898 -11.93 -17.63 21.33
N ASP A 899 -12.97 -18.45 21.19
CA ASP A 899 -12.89 -19.89 21.52
C ASP A 899 -12.14 -20.70 20.43
N SER A 900 -11.92 -21.97 20.70
CA SER A 900 -11.18 -22.93 19.89
C SER A 900 -11.86 -23.35 18.57
N GLY A 901 -13.18 -23.18 18.44
CA GLY A 901 -13.92 -23.57 17.24
C GLY A 901 -15.42 -23.76 17.49
N PRO A 902 -16.19 -24.09 16.44
CA PRO A 902 -17.61 -24.38 16.58
C PRO A 902 -17.82 -25.71 17.29
N ILE A 903 -18.93 -25.83 18.01
CA ILE A 903 -19.29 -27.04 18.75
C ILE A 903 -20.35 -27.81 17.97
N LYS A 904 -19.98 -28.96 17.38
CA LYS A 904 -20.91 -29.80 16.60
C LYS A 904 -22.16 -30.17 17.38
N ASP A 905 -22.00 -30.63 18.62
CA ASP A 905 -23.08 -31.21 19.42
C ASP A 905 -24.06 -30.20 20.02
N LEU A 906 -23.72 -28.90 19.93
CA LEU A 906 -24.57 -27.77 20.33
C LEU A 906 -25.00 -26.91 19.14
N ALA A 907 -24.61 -27.26 17.91
CA ALA A 907 -24.89 -26.46 16.73
C ALA A 907 -26.40 -26.18 16.58
N THR A 908 -27.25 -27.18 16.80
CA THR A 908 -28.71 -27.02 16.77
C THR A 908 -29.22 -26.12 17.89
N ASN A 909 -28.66 -26.23 19.11
CA ASN A 909 -29.02 -25.36 20.23
C ASN A 909 -28.61 -23.89 19.99
N MET A 910 -27.54 -23.67 19.21
CA MET A 910 -27.01 -22.35 18.86
C MET A 910 -27.51 -21.83 17.50
N ARG A 911 -28.44 -22.54 16.84
CA ARG A 911 -28.93 -22.20 15.49
C ARG A 911 -29.36 -20.74 15.41
N ASP A 912 -30.13 -20.28 16.38
CA ASP A 912 -30.67 -18.92 16.39
C ASP A 912 -29.58 -17.86 16.59
N CYS A 913 -28.47 -18.19 17.26
CA CYS A 913 -27.30 -17.32 17.36
C CYS A 913 -26.58 -17.19 16.01
N TYR A 914 -26.38 -18.29 15.28
CA TYR A 914 -25.83 -18.25 13.92
C TYR A 914 -26.72 -17.43 12.97
N VAL A 915 -28.02 -17.68 12.99
CA VAL A 915 -28.99 -16.94 12.14
C VAL A 915 -29.01 -15.45 12.48
N ALA A 916 -29.00 -15.10 13.78
CA ALA A 916 -28.95 -13.71 14.20
C ALA A 916 -27.66 -13.02 13.76
N GLU A 917 -26.50 -13.68 13.88
CA GLU A 917 -25.22 -13.09 13.48
C GLU A 917 -25.09 -12.97 11.95
N ILE A 918 -25.58 -13.96 11.18
CA ILE A 918 -25.66 -13.86 9.72
C ILE A 918 -26.54 -12.68 9.30
N SER A 919 -27.64 -12.42 10.03
CA SER A 919 -28.52 -11.29 9.75
C SER A 919 -27.83 -9.95 10.02
N ARG A 920 -27.00 -9.88 11.07
CA ARG A 920 -26.20 -8.69 11.42
C ARG A 920 -25.15 -8.33 10.36
N LEU A 921 -24.64 -9.29 9.60
CA LEU A 921 -23.68 -9.03 8.51
C LEU A 921 -24.23 -8.10 7.42
N SER A 922 -25.56 -7.96 7.32
CA SER A 922 -26.22 -7.10 6.34
C SER A 922 -26.49 -5.67 6.84
N ALA A 923 -26.29 -5.41 8.14
CA ALA A 923 -26.49 -4.10 8.75
C ALA A 923 -25.20 -3.28 8.63
N ASP A 924 -25.26 -2.14 7.93
CA ASP A 924 -24.16 -1.20 7.70
C ASP A 924 -23.88 -0.38 8.97
N ASP A 925 -23.43 -1.06 10.04
CA ASP A 925 -23.25 -0.47 11.37
C ASP A 925 -21.77 -0.19 11.68
N GLY A 926 -21.24 0.91 11.12
CA GLY A 926 -20.07 1.62 11.68
C GLY A 926 -18.70 0.93 11.57
N PRO A 927 -17.64 1.53 12.15
CA PRO A 927 -16.24 1.42 11.71
C PRO A 927 -15.63 0.01 11.86
N ASP A 928 -14.49 -0.21 11.16
CA ASP A 928 -13.60 -1.39 10.99
C ASP A 928 -13.49 -2.49 12.10
N ASP A 929 -14.03 -2.28 13.31
CA ASP A 929 -13.82 -3.11 14.50
C ASP A 929 -14.55 -4.48 14.49
N ARG A 930 -15.48 -4.75 13.56
CA ARG A 930 -16.24 -6.03 13.51
C ARG A 930 -15.72 -7.07 12.51
N THR A 931 -14.69 -6.74 11.74
CA THR A 931 -14.13 -7.61 10.69
C THR A 931 -13.70 -8.99 11.24
N HIS A 932 -13.11 -9.03 12.44
CA HIS A 932 -12.69 -10.30 13.06
C HIS A 932 -13.87 -11.24 13.38
N VAL A 933 -15.02 -10.70 13.82
CA VAL A 933 -16.21 -11.51 14.16
C VAL A 933 -16.82 -12.10 12.89
N GLU A 934 -16.87 -11.31 11.82
CA GLU A 934 -17.33 -11.73 10.49
C GLU A 934 -16.49 -12.90 9.95
N GLU A 935 -15.17 -12.77 9.95
CA GLU A 935 -14.25 -13.83 9.49
C GLU A 935 -14.41 -15.10 10.31
N ARG A 936 -14.50 -14.98 11.64
CA ARG A 936 -14.70 -16.11 12.55
C ARG A 936 -16.02 -16.83 12.30
N LEU A 937 -17.10 -16.11 12.03
CA LEU A 937 -18.39 -16.69 11.64
C LEU A 937 -18.29 -17.45 10.33
N ALA A 938 -17.67 -16.86 9.31
CA ALA A 938 -17.45 -17.51 8.02
C ALA A 938 -16.69 -18.83 8.19
N HIS A 939 -15.62 -18.85 8.99
CA HIS A 939 -14.87 -20.06 9.31
C HIS A 939 -15.70 -21.11 10.02
N TYR A 940 -16.48 -20.72 11.03
CA TYR A 940 -17.34 -21.65 11.78
C TYR A 940 -18.39 -22.30 10.88
N LEU A 941 -19.02 -21.52 9.99
CA LEU A 941 -20.02 -22.03 9.05
C LEU A 941 -19.41 -23.03 8.06
N VAL A 942 -18.18 -22.82 7.59
CA VAL A 942 -17.48 -23.80 6.74
C VAL A 942 -17.28 -25.12 7.48
N ILE A 943 -16.79 -25.08 8.73
CA ILE A 943 -16.58 -26.29 9.54
C ILE A 943 -17.91 -27.01 9.79
N LEU A 944 -18.96 -26.28 10.18
CA LEU A 944 -20.28 -26.85 10.45
C LEU A 944 -20.94 -27.44 9.20
N TYR A 945 -20.69 -26.85 8.03
CA TYR A 945 -21.10 -27.41 6.75
C TYR A 945 -20.40 -28.75 6.49
N ILE A 946 -19.08 -28.80 6.65
CA ILE A 946 -18.28 -30.00 6.47
C ILE A 946 -18.76 -31.13 7.39
N TRP A 947 -19.06 -30.81 8.65
CA TRP A 947 -19.56 -31.77 9.64
C TRP A 947 -21.05 -32.13 9.50
N SER A 948 -21.79 -31.44 8.61
CA SER A 948 -23.25 -31.57 8.46
C SER A 948 -23.99 -31.34 9.79
N ALA A 949 -23.59 -30.30 10.51
CA ALA A 949 -24.06 -30.01 11.88
C ALA A 949 -25.27 -29.06 11.92
N LEU A 950 -25.56 -28.35 10.84
CA LEU A 950 -26.70 -27.43 10.69
C LEU A 950 -27.53 -27.79 9.45
N SER A 951 -28.78 -27.32 9.43
CA SER A 951 -29.69 -27.43 8.28
C SER A 951 -29.20 -26.58 7.10
N ASP A 952 -29.53 -27.01 5.87
CA ASP A 952 -29.09 -26.33 4.63
C ASP A 952 -29.59 -24.87 4.54
N GLU A 953 -30.74 -24.58 5.16
CA GLU A 953 -31.33 -23.24 5.23
C GLU A 953 -30.39 -22.19 5.84
N VAL A 954 -29.54 -22.57 6.82
CA VAL A 954 -28.64 -21.61 7.49
C VAL A 954 -27.49 -21.23 6.56
N PHE A 955 -26.96 -22.19 5.80
CA PHE A 955 -25.92 -21.93 4.81
C PHE A 955 -26.47 -21.15 3.63
N GLN A 956 -27.71 -21.44 3.21
CA GLN A 956 -28.37 -20.66 2.17
C GLN A 956 -28.58 -19.21 2.61
N LEU A 957 -29.04 -18.99 3.85
CA LEU A 957 -29.14 -17.64 4.41
C LEU A 957 -27.79 -16.92 4.37
N PHE A 958 -26.70 -17.55 4.84
CA PHE A 958 -25.36 -16.96 4.77
C PHE A 958 -24.94 -16.61 3.34
N TRP A 959 -25.15 -17.52 2.40
CA TRP A 959 -24.79 -17.28 1.00
C TRP A 959 -25.62 -16.21 0.31
N ASP A 960 -26.82 -15.91 0.80
CA ASP A 960 -27.70 -14.89 0.23
C ASP A 960 -27.45 -13.51 0.87
N THR A 961 -27.13 -13.45 2.18
CA THR A 961 -27.05 -12.19 2.93
C THR A 961 -25.64 -11.68 3.22
N ALA A 962 -24.63 -12.55 3.27
CA ALA A 962 -23.29 -12.14 3.72
C ALA A 962 -22.65 -11.11 2.76
N PRO A 963 -21.74 -10.25 3.21
CA PRO A 963 -20.92 -9.41 2.35
C PRO A 963 -19.88 -10.22 1.56
N ALA A 964 -19.26 -9.59 0.56
CA ALA A 964 -18.24 -10.24 -0.27
C ALA A 964 -17.00 -10.68 0.54
N SER A 965 -16.59 -9.88 1.53
CA SER A 965 -15.51 -10.15 2.49
C SER A 965 -15.72 -11.46 3.25
N ALA A 966 -16.90 -11.66 3.85
CA ALA A 966 -17.25 -12.89 4.56
C ALA A 966 -17.24 -14.13 3.65
N ARG A 967 -17.82 -14.03 2.44
CA ARG A 967 -17.84 -15.15 1.48
C ARG A 967 -16.42 -15.50 1.00
N LYS A 968 -15.59 -14.49 0.75
CA LYS A 968 -14.17 -14.65 0.43
C LYS A 968 -13.41 -15.33 1.57
N SER A 969 -13.62 -14.90 2.81
CA SER A 969 -13.03 -15.49 4.01
C SER A 969 -13.43 -16.97 4.19
N ALA A 970 -14.71 -17.29 3.99
CA ALA A 970 -15.19 -18.68 3.97
C ALA A 970 -14.46 -19.53 2.91
N MET A 971 -14.30 -19.00 1.70
CA MET A 971 -13.63 -19.73 0.62
C MET A 971 -12.13 -19.94 0.89
N TRP A 972 -11.45 -18.92 1.42
CA TRP A 972 -10.04 -19.04 1.81
C TRP A 972 -9.84 -20.12 2.88
N PHE A 973 -10.69 -20.10 3.90
CA PHE A 973 -10.63 -21.09 4.98
C PHE A 973 -10.96 -22.50 4.49
N LEU A 974 -11.89 -22.65 3.55
CA LEU A 974 -12.16 -23.92 2.87
C LEU A 974 -10.90 -24.49 2.18
N GLY A 975 -10.16 -23.64 1.47
CA GLY A 975 -8.86 -24.00 0.87
C GLY A 975 -7.84 -24.46 1.91
N THR A 976 -7.78 -23.77 3.05
CA THR A 976 -6.92 -24.16 4.19
C THR A 976 -7.28 -25.55 4.73
N GLN A 977 -8.57 -25.88 4.86
CA GLN A 977 -9.01 -27.22 5.29
C GLN A 977 -8.66 -28.29 4.25
N LEU A 978 -8.88 -28.03 2.96
CA LEU A 978 -8.50 -28.94 1.88
C LEU A 978 -6.97 -29.17 1.82
N GLY A 979 -6.17 -28.19 2.23
CA GLY A 979 -4.72 -28.29 2.32
C GLY A 979 -4.20 -29.21 3.44
N GLN A 980 -5.04 -29.65 4.38
CA GLN A 980 -4.63 -30.54 5.46
C GLN A 980 -4.38 -31.98 4.98
N PRO A 981 -3.47 -32.73 5.63
CA PRO A 981 -3.21 -34.12 5.28
C PRO A 981 -4.40 -35.04 5.65
N VAL A 982 -4.47 -36.22 5.02
CA VAL A 982 -5.65 -37.12 5.10
C VAL A 982 -5.91 -37.65 6.52
N ASP A 983 -4.87 -37.79 7.34
CA ASP A 983 -4.95 -38.16 8.75
C ASP A 983 -5.64 -37.09 9.61
N GLN A 984 -5.47 -35.81 9.27
CA GLN A 984 -6.11 -34.67 9.96
C GLN A 984 -7.46 -34.31 9.35
N PHE A 985 -7.63 -34.52 8.04
CA PHE A 985 -8.84 -34.21 7.30
C PHE A 985 -9.30 -35.39 6.44
N PRO A 986 -10.09 -36.33 7.02
CA PRO A 986 -10.57 -37.55 6.38
C PRO A 986 -11.37 -37.31 5.09
N GLU A 987 -11.41 -38.32 4.22
CA GLU A 987 -12.01 -38.24 2.88
C GLU A 987 -13.49 -37.83 2.88
N GLN A 988 -14.27 -38.26 3.87
CA GLN A 988 -15.68 -37.85 4.02
C GLN A 988 -15.85 -36.33 4.20
N PHE A 989 -14.94 -35.68 4.93
CA PHE A 989 -14.96 -34.24 5.17
C PHE A 989 -14.41 -33.49 3.95
N ARG A 990 -13.42 -34.07 3.28
CA ARG A 990 -12.90 -33.57 2.00
C ARG A 990 -13.94 -33.57 0.89
N ALA A 991 -14.73 -34.63 0.77
CA ALA A 991 -15.84 -34.71 -0.17
C ALA A 991 -16.89 -33.63 0.10
N ARG A 992 -17.22 -33.37 1.37
CA ARG A 992 -18.10 -32.26 1.76
C ARG A 992 -17.50 -30.89 1.44
N ALA A 993 -16.21 -30.69 1.67
CA ALA A 993 -15.52 -29.45 1.33
C ALA A 993 -15.52 -29.19 -0.20
N TYR A 994 -15.26 -30.21 -1.02
CA TYR A 994 -15.41 -30.09 -2.48
C TYR A 994 -16.85 -29.77 -2.90
N SER A 995 -17.84 -30.42 -2.25
CA SER A 995 -19.25 -30.09 -2.50
C SER A 995 -19.61 -28.65 -2.15
N TYR A 996 -18.94 -28.02 -1.18
CA TYR A 996 -19.12 -26.59 -0.89
C TYR A 996 -18.68 -25.76 -2.09
N TRP A 997 -17.43 -25.97 -2.57
CA TRP A 997 -16.89 -25.31 -3.76
C TRP A 997 -17.80 -25.50 -4.98
N ASP A 998 -18.18 -26.74 -5.27
CA ASP A 998 -18.97 -27.08 -6.46
C ASP A 998 -20.33 -26.37 -6.48
N ARG A 999 -21.02 -26.29 -5.32
CA ARG A 999 -22.29 -25.55 -5.21
C ARG A 999 -22.12 -24.07 -5.47
N ARG A 1000 -21.06 -23.46 -4.93
CA ARG A 1000 -20.79 -22.03 -5.12
C ARG A 1000 -20.40 -21.70 -6.54
N LEU A 1001 -19.55 -22.52 -7.16
CA LEU A 1001 -19.21 -22.37 -8.57
C LEU A 1001 -20.43 -22.59 -9.49
N ALA A 1002 -21.29 -23.57 -9.19
CA ALA A 1002 -22.53 -23.79 -9.94
C ALA A 1002 -23.50 -22.60 -9.82
N ALA A 1003 -23.65 -22.02 -8.62
CA ALA A 1003 -24.45 -20.82 -8.41
C ALA A 1003 -23.87 -19.61 -9.19
N ALA A 1004 -22.56 -19.45 -9.16
CA ALA A 1004 -21.86 -18.40 -9.91
C ALA A 1004 -22.09 -18.52 -11.43
N LYS A 1005 -22.05 -19.75 -11.95
CA LYS A 1005 -22.33 -20.06 -13.37
C LYS A 1005 -23.76 -19.77 -13.80
N ALA A 1006 -24.73 -20.01 -12.91
CA ALA A 1006 -26.15 -19.81 -13.18
C ALA A 1006 -26.63 -18.36 -12.92
N SER A 1007 -25.79 -17.54 -12.28
CA SER A 1007 -26.16 -16.18 -11.85
C SER A 1007 -26.24 -15.21 -13.02
N SER A 1008 -27.28 -14.35 -13.02
CA SER A 1008 -27.35 -13.18 -13.88
C SER A 1008 -26.53 -11.98 -13.37
N ASN A 1009 -25.98 -12.07 -12.15
CA ASN A 1009 -25.08 -11.09 -11.54
C ASN A 1009 -23.73 -11.76 -11.18
N PRO A 1010 -22.78 -11.84 -12.12
CA PRO A 1010 -21.47 -12.42 -11.86
C PRO A 1010 -20.65 -11.67 -10.81
N ASP A 1011 -20.85 -10.36 -10.66
CA ASP A 1011 -20.02 -9.54 -9.78
C ASP A 1011 -20.20 -9.89 -8.30
N TYR A 1012 -21.39 -10.38 -7.93
CA TYR A 1012 -21.66 -10.93 -6.61
C TYR A 1012 -20.69 -12.05 -6.20
N PHE A 1013 -20.25 -12.88 -7.15
CA PHE A 1013 -19.41 -14.05 -6.91
C PHE A 1013 -17.92 -13.80 -7.16
N ARG A 1014 -17.55 -12.59 -7.61
CA ARG A 1014 -16.21 -12.30 -8.14
C ARG A 1014 -15.10 -12.57 -7.11
N GLU A 1015 -15.22 -11.98 -5.93
CA GLU A 1015 -14.21 -12.15 -4.86
C GLU A 1015 -14.24 -13.55 -4.25
N GLU A 1016 -15.44 -14.11 -4.10
CA GLU A 1016 -15.64 -15.46 -3.56
C GLU A 1016 -14.93 -16.51 -4.42
N ILE A 1017 -15.30 -16.61 -5.70
CA ILE A 1017 -14.78 -17.65 -6.61
C ILE A 1017 -13.32 -17.40 -6.97
N GLY A 1018 -12.88 -16.13 -7.05
CA GLY A 1018 -11.48 -15.80 -7.30
C GLY A 1018 -10.51 -16.35 -6.25
N THR A 1019 -11.00 -16.65 -5.04
CA THR A 1019 -10.19 -17.19 -3.93
C THR A 1019 -9.50 -18.53 -4.25
N ILE A 1020 -9.93 -19.24 -5.31
CA ILE A 1020 -9.23 -20.44 -5.80
C ILE A 1020 -7.74 -20.24 -6.07
N GLY A 1021 -7.31 -19.01 -6.39
CA GLY A 1021 -5.88 -18.69 -6.54
C GLY A 1021 -5.05 -19.03 -5.30
N GLN A 1022 -5.61 -18.83 -4.11
CA GLN A 1022 -4.96 -19.12 -2.84
C GLN A 1022 -4.85 -20.63 -2.57
N PHE A 1023 -5.68 -21.46 -3.20
CA PHE A 1023 -5.65 -22.91 -2.99
C PHE A 1023 -4.36 -23.51 -3.52
N PHE A 1024 -3.76 -22.89 -4.55
CA PHE A 1024 -2.46 -23.30 -5.10
C PHE A 1024 -1.30 -23.17 -4.11
N ILE A 1025 -1.43 -22.36 -3.05
CA ILE A 1025 -0.43 -22.28 -1.97
C ILE A 1025 -0.36 -23.61 -1.20
N HIS A 1026 -1.47 -24.36 -1.16
CA HIS A 1026 -1.57 -25.61 -0.44
C HIS A 1026 -1.22 -26.80 -1.34
N GLY A 1027 0.07 -27.16 -1.41
CA GLY A 1027 0.59 -28.23 -2.27
C GLY A 1027 0.09 -29.66 -2.01
N LYS A 1028 -0.86 -29.87 -1.09
CA LYS A 1028 -1.51 -31.16 -0.82
C LYS A 1028 -2.88 -31.31 -1.50
N ILE A 1029 -3.40 -30.26 -2.13
CA ILE A 1029 -4.60 -30.33 -2.94
C ILE A 1029 -4.24 -30.92 -4.30
N ASP A 1030 -5.12 -31.77 -4.86
CA ASP A 1030 -4.91 -32.39 -6.17
C ASP A 1030 -4.72 -31.34 -7.28
N GLY A 1031 -3.55 -31.37 -7.93
CA GLY A 1031 -3.16 -30.41 -8.97
C GLY A 1031 -4.07 -30.45 -10.20
N PRO A 1032 -4.36 -31.63 -10.79
CA PRO A 1032 -5.34 -31.77 -11.87
C PRO A 1032 -6.72 -31.20 -11.53
N TRP A 1033 -7.25 -31.46 -10.33
CA TRP A 1033 -8.51 -30.87 -9.88
C TRP A 1033 -8.43 -29.34 -9.85
N LEU A 1034 -7.37 -28.75 -9.27
CA LEU A 1034 -7.20 -27.29 -9.23
C LEU A 1034 -7.18 -26.67 -10.63
N MET A 1035 -6.42 -27.24 -11.57
CA MET A 1035 -6.38 -26.76 -12.95
C MET A 1035 -7.76 -26.81 -13.62
N ASN A 1036 -8.51 -27.89 -13.40
CA ASN A 1036 -9.88 -28.02 -13.92
C ASN A 1036 -10.83 -26.98 -13.32
N GLN A 1037 -10.71 -26.66 -12.02
CA GLN A 1037 -11.52 -25.62 -11.40
C GLN A 1037 -11.19 -24.23 -11.93
N VAL A 1038 -9.92 -23.92 -12.17
CA VAL A 1038 -9.51 -22.64 -12.79
C VAL A 1038 -10.05 -22.53 -14.21
N LEU A 1039 -9.97 -23.58 -15.02
CA LEU A 1039 -10.57 -23.60 -16.37
C LEU A 1039 -12.09 -23.40 -16.32
N ALA A 1040 -12.77 -24.11 -15.42
CA ALA A 1040 -14.21 -24.03 -15.24
C ALA A 1040 -14.67 -22.63 -14.78
N MET A 1041 -13.90 -22.01 -13.90
CA MET A 1041 -14.09 -20.63 -13.43
C MET A 1041 -13.84 -19.63 -14.56
N ALA A 1042 -12.71 -19.72 -15.26
CA ALA A 1042 -12.33 -18.80 -16.33
C ALA A 1042 -13.33 -18.84 -17.50
N ALA A 1043 -13.82 -20.02 -17.87
CA ALA A 1043 -14.88 -20.18 -18.87
C ALA A 1043 -16.20 -19.48 -18.51
N SER A 1044 -16.39 -19.15 -17.22
CA SER A 1044 -17.56 -18.44 -16.71
C SER A 1044 -17.30 -16.95 -16.45
N GLY A 1045 -16.16 -16.42 -16.92
CA GLY A 1045 -15.82 -14.99 -16.82
C GLY A 1045 -15.29 -14.54 -15.45
N PHE A 1046 -14.75 -15.46 -14.65
CA PHE A 1046 -14.13 -15.16 -13.36
C PHE A 1046 -12.60 -15.30 -13.43
N ALA A 1047 -11.89 -14.58 -12.56
CA ALA A 1047 -10.42 -14.59 -12.48
C ALA A 1047 -9.96 -14.83 -11.03
N PRO A 1048 -8.79 -15.48 -10.82
CA PRO A 1048 -8.25 -15.72 -9.49
C PRO A 1048 -7.80 -14.42 -8.81
N SER A 1049 -7.97 -14.33 -7.48
CA SER A 1049 -7.59 -13.17 -6.66
C SER A 1049 -6.12 -13.18 -6.21
N GLU A 1050 -5.48 -14.35 -6.15
CA GLU A 1050 -4.07 -14.54 -5.81
C GLU A 1050 -3.30 -15.15 -7.01
N PRO A 1051 -3.00 -14.34 -8.04
CA PRO A 1051 -2.53 -14.85 -9.33
C PRO A 1051 -1.03 -15.22 -9.31
N TYR A 1052 -0.21 -14.56 -8.48
CA TYR A 1052 1.24 -14.79 -8.38
C TYR A 1052 1.58 -16.18 -7.82
N SER A 1053 0.91 -16.58 -6.74
CA SER A 1053 1.12 -17.89 -6.13
C SER A 1053 0.60 -19.02 -7.01
N LEU A 1054 -0.51 -18.77 -7.73
CA LEU A 1054 -1.07 -19.69 -8.71
C LEU A 1054 -0.06 -19.98 -9.83
N LEU A 1055 0.47 -18.97 -10.50
CA LEU A 1055 1.40 -19.16 -11.64
C LEU A 1055 2.68 -19.90 -11.20
N ARG A 1056 3.22 -19.57 -10.02
CA ARG A 1056 4.39 -20.28 -9.46
C ARG A 1056 4.14 -21.77 -9.25
N HIS A 1057 2.97 -22.15 -8.75
CA HIS A 1057 2.62 -23.56 -8.57
C HIS A 1057 2.23 -24.23 -9.88
N LEU A 1058 1.55 -23.52 -10.80
CA LEU A 1058 1.24 -23.99 -12.14
C LEU A 1058 2.51 -24.34 -12.92
N ALA A 1059 3.57 -23.53 -12.78
CA ALA A 1059 4.87 -23.80 -13.39
C ALA A 1059 5.49 -25.10 -12.88
N LYS A 1060 5.37 -25.41 -11.58
CA LYS A 1060 5.79 -26.71 -11.02
C LYS A 1060 4.97 -27.87 -11.61
N LEU A 1061 3.64 -27.73 -11.66
CA LEU A 1061 2.74 -28.74 -12.21
C LEU A 1061 2.94 -28.96 -13.72
N SER A 1062 3.46 -27.96 -14.45
CA SER A 1062 3.65 -28.04 -15.90
C SER A 1062 4.65 -29.12 -16.34
N ALA A 1063 5.56 -29.55 -15.46
CA ALA A 1063 6.51 -30.63 -15.77
C ALA A 1063 5.79 -31.99 -15.91
N GLU A 1064 4.78 -32.24 -15.08
CA GLU A 1064 4.01 -33.49 -15.06
C GLU A 1064 2.75 -33.42 -15.94
N HIS A 1065 2.14 -32.23 -16.04
CA HIS A 1065 0.90 -31.98 -16.76
C HIS A 1065 1.03 -30.80 -17.76
N PRO A 1066 1.93 -30.89 -18.75
CA PRO A 1066 2.26 -29.75 -19.64
C PRO A 1066 1.06 -29.25 -20.45
N VAL A 1067 0.18 -30.14 -20.90
CA VAL A 1067 -0.99 -29.76 -21.72
C VAL A 1067 -1.99 -28.96 -20.87
N HIS A 1068 -2.38 -29.46 -19.70
CA HIS A 1068 -3.34 -28.77 -18.82
C HIS A 1068 -2.78 -27.44 -18.29
N ALA A 1069 -1.49 -27.39 -17.93
CA ALA A 1069 -0.88 -26.17 -17.43
C ALA A 1069 -0.91 -25.03 -18.46
N VAL A 1070 -0.64 -25.36 -19.73
CA VAL A 1070 -0.72 -24.39 -20.83
C VAL A 1070 -2.16 -24.00 -21.15
N GLU A 1071 -3.13 -24.91 -21.04
CA GLU A 1071 -4.55 -24.57 -21.20
C GLU A 1071 -5.01 -23.58 -20.12
N VAL A 1072 -4.59 -23.79 -18.87
CA VAL A 1072 -4.88 -22.84 -17.78
C VAL A 1072 -4.25 -21.48 -18.06
N LEU A 1073 -2.96 -21.45 -18.41
CA LEU A 1073 -2.27 -20.20 -18.75
C LEU A 1073 -2.96 -19.49 -19.93
N ALA A 1074 -3.36 -20.22 -20.97
CA ALA A 1074 -4.06 -19.66 -22.13
C ALA A 1074 -5.42 -19.08 -21.74
N ALA A 1075 -6.19 -19.78 -20.90
CA ALA A 1075 -7.49 -19.33 -20.42
C ALA A 1075 -7.37 -18.08 -19.55
N LEU A 1076 -6.37 -18.01 -18.67
CA LEU A 1076 -6.11 -16.85 -17.82
C LEU A 1076 -5.62 -15.65 -18.64
N ALA A 1077 -4.68 -15.84 -19.57
CA ALA A 1077 -4.17 -14.76 -20.42
C ALA A 1077 -5.27 -14.13 -21.30
N LYS A 1078 -6.22 -14.94 -21.77
CA LYS A 1078 -7.38 -14.48 -22.57
C LYS A 1078 -8.53 -13.92 -21.73
N ASN A 1079 -8.44 -13.97 -20.40
CA ASN A 1079 -9.49 -13.48 -19.52
C ASN A 1079 -9.31 -11.98 -19.26
N PRO A 1080 -10.28 -11.12 -19.63
CA PRO A 1080 -10.15 -9.67 -19.44
C PRO A 1080 -10.08 -9.24 -17.97
N ARG A 1081 -10.51 -10.09 -17.03
CA ARG A 1081 -10.44 -9.80 -15.59
C ARG A 1081 -9.14 -10.29 -14.93
N PHE A 1082 -8.26 -10.96 -15.68
CA PHE A 1082 -6.96 -11.37 -15.16
C PHE A 1082 -5.95 -10.24 -15.34
N ASP A 1083 -5.33 -9.80 -14.25
CA ASP A 1083 -4.37 -8.69 -14.30
C ASP A 1083 -3.16 -9.05 -15.16
N ARG A 1084 -2.95 -8.24 -16.20
CA ARG A 1084 -1.90 -8.40 -17.19
C ARG A 1084 -0.50 -8.27 -16.59
N TRP A 1085 -0.34 -7.51 -15.50
CA TRP A 1085 0.95 -7.35 -14.83
C TRP A 1085 1.50 -8.65 -14.24
N VAL A 1086 0.64 -9.61 -13.93
CA VAL A 1086 1.04 -10.85 -13.26
C VAL A 1086 1.93 -11.70 -14.15
N TYR A 1087 1.53 -11.95 -15.41
CA TYR A 1087 2.37 -12.74 -16.32
C TYR A 1087 3.57 -11.95 -16.86
N MET A 1088 3.52 -10.61 -16.89
CA MET A 1088 4.67 -9.79 -17.29
C MET A 1088 5.76 -9.72 -16.22
N SER A 1089 5.40 -9.84 -14.94
CA SER A 1089 6.36 -9.84 -13.82
C SER A 1089 6.91 -11.23 -13.50
N GLN A 1090 6.16 -12.30 -13.81
CA GLN A 1090 6.57 -13.69 -13.59
C GLN A 1090 7.02 -14.39 -14.88
N GLN A 1091 7.91 -13.74 -15.64
CA GLN A 1091 8.35 -14.24 -16.94
C GLN A 1091 9.01 -15.62 -16.85
N ALA A 1092 9.71 -15.93 -15.76
CA ALA A 1092 10.39 -17.22 -15.59
C ALA A 1092 9.38 -18.38 -15.48
N GLU A 1093 8.34 -18.21 -14.66
CA GLU A 1093 7.26 -19.18 -14.48
C GLU A 1093 6.47 -19.38 -15.79
N VAL A 1094 6.09 -18.28 -16.45
CA VAL A 1094 5.35 -18.30 -17.72
C VAL A 1094 6.18 -19.00 -18.80
N ARG A 1095 7.46 -18.65 -18.94
CA ARG A 1095 8.38 -19.27 -19.89
C ARG A 1095 8.50 -20.78 -19.66
N LEU A 1096 8.58 -21.23 -18.41
CA LEU A 1096 8.66 -22.66 -18.08
C LEU A 1096 7.40 -23.41 -18.53
N ILE A 1097 6.21 -22.85 -18.27
CA ILE A 1097 4.93 -23.44 -18.68
C ILE A 1097 4.87 -23.57 -20.21
N LEU A 1098 5.19 -22.48 -20.93
CA LEU A 1098 5.17 -22.45 -22.39
C LEU A 1098 6.20 -23.40 -23.00
N ALA A 1099 7.42 -23.44 -22.48
CA ALA A 1099 8.48 -24.35 -22.94
C ALA A 1099 8.08 -25.83 -22.76
N ASN A 1100 7.50 -26.19 -21.61
CA ASN A 1100 6.99 -27.54 -21.37
C ASN A 1100 5.82 -27.88 -22.31
N GLY A 1101 4.97 -26.90 -22.64
CA GLY A 1101 3.94 -27.00 -23.66
C GLY A 1101 4.47 -27.33 -25.06
N ILE A 1102 5.46 -26.56 -25.51
CA ILE A 1102 6.14 -26.73 -26.81
C ILE A 1102 6.89 -28.06 -26.88
N ALA A 1103 7.54 -28.47 -25.79
CA ALA A 1103 8.24 -29.75 -25.70
C ALA A 1103 7.28 -30.97 -25.60
N SER A 1104 5.99 -30.75 -25.36
CA SER A 1104 5.03 -31.84 -25.18
C SER A 1104 4.86 -32.68 -26.45
N ARG A 1105 4.69 -34.00 -26.28
CA ARG A 1105 4.43 -34.93 -27.40
C ARG A 1105 3.05 -34.75 -28.03
N SER A 1106 2.17 -33.94 -27.42
CA SER A 1106 0.81 -33.68 -27.90
C SER A 1106 0.81 -32.55 -28.94
N GLY A 1107 0.18 -32.79 -30.10
CA GLY A 1107 -0.06 -31.73 -31.08
C GLY A 1107 -0.89 -30.57 -30.51
N LYS A 1108 -1.81 -30.89 -29.59
CA LYS A 1108 -2.66 -29.90 -28.91
C LYS A 1108 -1.83 -28.99 -28.00
N GLY A 1109 -0.98 -29.55 -27.14
CA GLY A 1109 -0.13 -28.77 -26.22
C GLY A 1109 0.79 -27.79 -26.96
N ARG A 1110 1.42 -28.26 -28.04
CA ARG A 1110 2.25 -27.42 -28.92
C ARG A 1110 1.47 -26.30 -29.58
N SER A 1111 0.28 -26.60 -30.10
CA SER A 1111 -0.58 -25.62 -30.76
C SER A 1111 -1.06 -24.54 -29.79
N VAL A 1112 -1.54 -24.93 -28.60
CA VAL A 1112 -2.03 -23.98 -27.60
C VAL A 1112 -0.87 -23.12 -27.10
N ALA A 1113 0.30 -23.68 -26.81
CA ALA A 1113 1.47 -22.90 -26.38
C ALA A 1113 1.89 -21.87 -27.44
N ALA A 1114 1.93 -22.25 -28.72
CA ALA A 1114 2.29 -21.34 -29.81
C ALA A 1114 1.26 -20.23 -30.02
N GLU A 1115 -0.02 -20.55 -29.86
CA GLU A 1115 -1.11 -19.57 -29.93
C GLU A 1115 -1.06 -18.61 -28.73
N THR A 1116 -0.77 -19.11 -27.52
CA THR A 1116 -0.59 -18.28 -26.32
C THR A 1116 0.60 -17.34 -26.45
N ILE A 1117 1.74 -17.81 -26.97
CA ILE A 1117 2.91 -16.95 -27.28
C ILE A 1117 2.50 -15.84 -28.26
N SER A 1118 1.79 -16.20 -29.33
CA SER A 1118 1.31 -15.22 -30.32
C SER A 1118 0.35 -14.21 -29.72
N TYR A 1119 -0.58 -14.66 -28.86
CA TYR A 1119 -1.53 -13.79 -28.17
C TYR A 1119 -0.83 -12.83 -27.20
N MET A 1120 0.15 -13.31 -26.42
CA MET A 1120 0.98 -12.49 -25.54
C MET A 1120 1.81 -11.47 -26.33
N ALA A 1121 2.36 -11.86 -27.48
CA ALA A 1121 3.05 -10.94 -28.39
C ALA A 1121 2.10 -9.86 -28.93
N ALA A 1122 0.85 -10.21 -29.23
CA ALA A 1122 -0.21 -9.28 -29.61
C ALA A 1122 -0.54 -8.27 -28.49
N LEU A 1123 -0.23 -8.59 -27.23
CA LEU A 1123 -0.35 -7.69 -26.08
C LEU A 1123 0.94 -6.91 -25.78
N GLY A 1124 2.02 -7.13 -26.54
CA GLY A 1124 3.32 -6.48 -26.37
C GLY A 1124 4.39 -7.29 -25.64
N ASP A 1125 4.08 -8.50 -25.19
CA ASP A 1125 5.05 -9.38 -24.53
C ASP A 1125 5.66 -10.36 -25.54
N GLY A 1126 6.76 -9.94 -26.16
CA GLY A 1126 7.53 -10.74 -27.13
C GLY A 1126 8.59 -11.66 -26.52
N GLY A 1127 8.73 -11.72 -25.19
CA GLY A 1127 9.84 -12.40 -24.50
C GLY A 1127 9.91 -13.93 -24.68
N TYR A 1128 8.91 -14.52 -25.35
CA TYR A 1128 8.78 -15.97 -25.55
C TYR A 1128 8.81 -16.37 -27.04
N LEU A 1129 9.04 -15.42 -27.96
CA LEU A 1129 9.05 -15.68 -29.40
C LEU A 1129 10.14 -16.68 -29.81
N ASP A 1130 11.24 -16.72 -29.06
CA ASP A 1130 12.37 -17.64 -29.29
C ASP A 1130 12.04 -19.11 -28.99
N LEU A 1131 10.94 -19.39 -28.28
CA LEU A 1131 10.44 -20.75 -28.07
C LEU A 1131 9.70 -21.29 -29.29
N LEU A 1132 9.29 -20.43 -30.23
CA LEU A 1132 8.64 -20.87 -31.45
C LEU A 1132 9.69 -21.41 -32.44
N PRO A 1133 9.36 -22.46 -33.21
CA PRO A 1133 10.24 -22.92 -34.28
C PRO A 1133 10.45 -21.79 -35.29
N ILE A 1134 11.70 -21.57 -35.69
CA ILE A 1134 12.06 -20.64 -36.76
C ILE A 1134 11.34 -21.14 -38.02
N ALA A 1135 10.52 -20.28 -38.63
CA ALA A 1135 9.91 -20.60 -39.91
C ALA A 1135 11.04 -20.69 -40.96
N GLU A 1136 11.23 -21.89 -41.53
CA GLU A 1136 12.05 -22.09 -42.73
C GLU A 1136 11.45 -21.39 -43.96
#